data_AF-A0A4Q6B1N5-F1
#
_entry.id   AF-A0A4Q6B1N5-F1
#
_cell.length_a   1.000
_cell.length_b   1.000
_cell.length_c   1.000
_cell.angle_alpha   90.00
_cell.angle_beta   90.00
_cell.angle_gamma   90.00
#
_symmetry.space_group_name_H-M   'P 1'
#
loop_
_entity.id
_entity.type
_entity.pdbx_description
1 polymer ?
#
loop_
_entity_poly.entity_id
_entity_poly.type
_entity_poly.pdbx_seq_one_letter_code
_entity_poly.pdbx_strand_id
1 'polypeptide(L)'
;MKRHSKGTRQEGFAAIALIMGVTIISLASMYVVNQSKTTVMTTRAIERDRARAASELSNLSNLGWVRGLIALQKVDDPKTPAIYPENYFASPWKMLKNVTAERPLEFIEAENNQLWLPTYAAGSLSIDKAMAIFTGLKGQLEMLTEAQNVEIVSNNLSAKHNFYVESIDIKTKRPLDLASAGAGSDVETTGRINLNAPVPYGFRVLVKLPGEMNFRPNLSSIDGEHAAGDYVFQLRGSGIIHHGEIDVGGTIYPVGLDENGRITHKAVNIMADDVVIGEVSVHIGGGQGPNFENAEVKFDSCRILVEPVSSAAGAAGPGAGSAVRVKARIYDVKNEVPAYPLALGADPKTPPVYMEEESTLIVSGGSGSGVSGSQATGLGCEDKCPYDFRKDFWIDPMTQARFMDLTVTGETDTKKLDYFDEEITGVIIQKTKGIVCSNMELVGDAMHKADPRLPSALIMANRDLYEELRNKNLLLKRFFAYTAPSCERKLIGERTVCGCFAEDTLILMGDGSEKAIRDITEGDEVQNPLTGKIQSVKRVVAGPEKIPMYRVLTAIGSVLVTRQHPFLTRRGSVTAEDLRADDLIATGSDNQFKEILSIDSVPWDETKPAPIVWNLELVGSDDFSEHYVQAGGVMTGDLFIQETLGKK
;
A
#
# COMPACT_ATOMS: atom_id res chain seq x y z
N MET A 1 -78.87 -55.38 -89.66
CA MET A 1 -77.73 -55.85 -88.83
C MET A 1 -76.44 -55.23 -89.38
N LYS A 2 -75.86 -54.28 -88.64
CA LYS A 2 -74.66 -53.51 -88.98
C LYS A 2 -73.40 -54.24 -88.47
N ARG A 3 -72.39 -54.39 -89.31
CA ARG A 3 -70.99 -54.69 -88.92
C ARG A 3 -70.18 -53.42 -89.09
N HIS A 4 -69.71 -52.84 -87.98
CA HIS A 4 -68.74 -51.75 -87.98
C HIS A 4 -67.33 -52.30 -87.75
N SER A 5 -66.45 -52.01 -88.71
CA SER A 5 -64.99 -52.07 -88.61
C SER A 5 -64.50 -50.96 -87.66
N LYS A 6 -63.60 -51.29 -86.73
CA LYS A 6 -62.82 -50.33 -85.94
C LYS A 6 -61.35 -50.44 -86.34
N GLY A 7 -60.84 -49.36 -86.93
CA GLY A 7 -59.42 -49.10 -87.13
C GLY A 7 -58.79 -48.37 -85.94
N THR A 8 -57.57 -48.82 -85.63
CA THR A 8 -56.38 -48.13 -85.09
C THR A 8 -56.50 -46.75 -84.39
N ARG A 9 -56.01 -46.69 -83.14
CA ARG A 9 -55.39 -45.50 -82.52
C ARG A 9 -54.34 -45.95 -81.49
N GLN A 10 -53.05 -45.93 -81.85
CA GLN A 10 -51.95 -46.22 -80.92
C GLN A 10 -50.80 -45.19 -80.95
N GLU A 11 -50.98 -44.01 -81.55
CA GLU A 11 -49.91 -43.01 -81.70
C GLU A 11 -49.87 -41.92 -80.60
N GLY A 12 -50.78 -41.94 -79.61
CA GLY A 12 -50.87 -40.87 -78.60
C GLY A 12 -49.94 -41.01 -77.38
N PHE A 13 -49.41 -42.20 -77.09
CA PHE A 13 -48.69 -42.46 -75.84
C PHE A 13 -47.19 -42.14 -75.88
N ALA A 14 -46.56 -42.20 -77.06
CA ALA A 14 -45.13 -41.92 -77.19
C ALA A 14 -44.77 -40.45 -76.95
N ALA A 15 -45.63 -39.52 -77.39
CA ALA A 15 -45.41 -38.08 -77.21
C ALA A 15 -45.51 -37.64 -75.74
N ILE A 16 -46.42 -38.25 -74.97
CA ILE A 16 -46.64 -37.93 -73.55
C ILE A 16 -45.46 -38.42 -72.68
N ALA A 17 -44.90 -39.60 -72.99
CA ALA A 17 -43.73 -40.13 -72.28
C ALA A 17 -42.47 -39.26 -72.50
N LEU A 18 -42.31 -38.69 -73.70
CA LEU A 18 -41.17 -37.84 -74.04
C LEU A 18 -41.24 -36.46 -73.34
N ILE A 19 -42.44 -35.87 -73.24
CA ILE A 19 -42.67 -34.62 -72.50
C ILE A 19 -42.44 -34.82 -70.99
N MET A 20 -42.88 -35.95 -70.42
CA MET A 20 -42.60 -36.28 -69.02
C MET A 20 -41.10 -36.53 -68.76
N GLY A 21 -40.39 -37.19 -69.68
CA GLY A 21 -38.94 -37.37 -69.56
C GLY A 21 -38.16 -36.04 -69.55
N VAL A 22 -38.49 -35.12 -70.45
CA VAL A 22 -37.83 -33.80 -70.53
C VAL A 22 -38.12 -32.93 -69.30
N THR A 23 -39.35 -32.99 -68.76
CA THR A 23 -39.73 -32.23 -67.56
C THR A 23 -39.08 -32.76 -66.28
N ILE A 24 -38.89 -34.08 -66.16
CA ILE A 24 -38.17 -34.66 -65.02
C ILE A 24 -36.68 -34.30 -65.06
N ILE A 25 -36.05 -34.33 -66.24
CA ILE A 25 -34.65 -33.93 -66.41
C ILE A 25 -34.47 -32.44 -66.12
N SER A 26 -35.39 -31.58 -66.56
CA SER A 26 -35.31 -30.14 -66.29
C SER A 26 -35.50 -29.81 -64.80
N LEU A 27 -36.45 -30.45 -64.10
CA LEU A 27 -36.62 -30.32 -62.65
C LEU A 27 -35.40 -30.83 -61.86
N ALA A 28 -34.84 -31.97 -62.25
CA ALA A 28 -33.63 -32.51 -61.62
C ALA A 28 -32.43 -31.57 -61.83
N SER A 29 -32.26 -31.01 -63.03
CA SER A 29 -31.20 -30.04 -63.32
C SER A 29 -31.37 -28.73 -62.54
N MET A 30 -32.59 -28.21 -62.40
CA MET A 30 -32.88 -27.06 -61.54
C MET A 30 -32.57 -27.35 -60.07
N TYR A 31 -32.93 -28.54 -59.58
CA TYR A 31 -32.63 -28.95 -58.20
C TYR A 31 -31.13 -29.02 -57.94
N VAL A 32 -30.35 -29.63 -58.85
CA VAL A 32 -28.89 -29.71 -58.75
C VAL A 32 -28.23 -28.33 -58.82
N VAL A 33 -28.68 -27.45 -59.72
CA VAL A 33 -28.16 -26.07 -59.81
C VAL A 33 -28.48 -25.28 -58.55
N ASN A 34 -29.67 -25.46 -57.95
CA ASN A 34 -30.05 -24.79 -56.71
C ASN A 34 -29.27 -25.33 -55.48
N GLN A 35 -29.08 -26.65 -55.41
CA GLN A 35 -28.21 -27.31 -54.41
C GLN A 35 -26.74 -26.86 -54.54
N SER A 36 -26.23 -26.71 -55.77
CA SER A 36 -24.88 -26.22 -56.02
C SER A 36 -24.71 -24.76 -55.56
N LYS A 37 -25.67 -23.88 -55.89
CA LYS A 37 -25.65 -22.47 -55.45
C LYS A 37 -25.69 -22.33 -53.92
N THR A 38 -26.56 -23.10 -53.26
CA THR A 38 -26.67 -23.10 -51.78
C THR A 38 -25.38 -23.60 -51.14
N THR A 39 -24.81 -24.70 -51.65
CA THR A 39 -23.51 -25.23 -51.17
C THR A 39 -22.41 -24.18 -51.31
N VAL A 40 -22.26 -23.53 -52.48
CA VAL A 40 -21.26 -22.48 -52.72
C VAL A 40 -21.46 -21.27 -51.81
N MET A 41 -22.71 -20.87 -51.54
CA MET A 41 -22.99 -19.78 -50.59
C MET A 41 -22.65 -20.18 -49.16
N THR A 42 -22.98 -21.41 -48.74
CA THR A 42 -22.63 -21.91 -47.41
C THR A 42 -21.13 -22.06 -47.21
N THR A 43 -20.39 -22.57 -48.20
CA THR A 43 -18.92 -22.67 -48.11
C THR A 43 -18.28 -21.29 -48.04
N ARG A 44 -18.73 -20.32 -48.84
CA ARG A 44 -18.26 -18.93 -48.75
C ARG A 44 -18.58 -18.27 -47.42
N ALA A 45 -19.75 -18.56 -46.84
CA ALA A 45 -20.11 -18.07 -45.51
C ALA A 45 -19.19 -18.68 -44.43
N ILE A 46 -18.95 -19.98 -44.48
CA ILE A 46 -18.03 -20.68 -43.57
C ILE A 46 -16.59 -20.17 -43.72
N GLU A 47 -16.12 -19.94 -44.94
CA GLU A 47 -14.79 -19.36 -45.21
C GLU A 47 -14.69 -17.95 -44.63
N ARG A 48 -15.75 -17.14 -44.78
CA ARG A 48 -15.80 -15.80 -44.19
C ARG A 48 -15.78 -15.83 -42.66
N ASP A 49 -16.57 -16.70 -42.05
CA ASP A 49 -16.63 -16.85 -40.60
C ASP A 49 -15.29 -17.37 -40.05
N ARG A 50 -14.66 -18.31 -40.75
CA ARG A 50 -13.33 -18.84 -40.39
C ARG A 50 -12.24 -17.78 -40.51
N ALA A 51 -12.25 -16.99 -41.58
CA ALA A 51 -11.31 -15.89 -41.76
C ALA A 51 -11.51 -14.79 -40.70
N ARG A 52 -12.77 -14.46 -40.37
CA ARG A 52 -13.10 -13.53 -39.29
C ARG A 52 -12.60 -14.04 -37.94
N ALA A 53 -12.90 -15.30 -37.59
CA ALA A 53 -12.43 -15.90 -36.35
C ALA A 53 -10.89 -15.95 -36.26
N ALA A 54 -10.21 -16.23 -37.37
CA ALA A 54 -8.76 -16.20 -37.44
C ALA A 54 -8.20 -14.78 -37.24
N SER A 55 -8.82 -13.76 -37.84
CA SER A 55 -8.45 -12.35 -37.63
C SER A 55 -8.71 -11.89 -36.19
N GLU A 56 -9.84 -12.26 -35.60
CA GLU A 56 -10.16 -11.97 -34.19
C GLU A 56 -9.15 -12.63 -33.24
N LEU A 57 -8.79 -13.90 -33.47
CA LEU A 57 -7.77 -14.59 -32.68
C LEU A 57 -6.40 -13.93 -32.82
N SER A 58 -6.02 -13.49 -34.02
CA SER A 58 -4.80 -12.74 -34.23
C SER A 58 -4.81 -11.39 -33.49
N ASN A 59 -5.93 -10.68 -33.51
CA ASN A 59 -6.09 -9.41 -32.80
C ASN A 59 -5.95 -9.62 -31.28
N LEU A 60 -6.54 -10.68 -30.73
CA LEU A 60 -6.36 -11.06 -29.33
C LEU A 60 -4.90 -11.36 -28.99
N SER A 61 -4.16 -12.05 -29.87
CA SER A 61 -2.72 -12.25 -29.72
C SER A 61 -1.97 -10.92 -29.67
N ASN A 62 -2.29 -9.97 -30.55
CA ASN A 62 -1.65 -8.65 -30.57
C ASN A 62 -1.92 -7.85 -29.28
N LEU A 63 -3.14 -7.91 -28.75
CA LEU A 63 -3.47 -7.32 -27.44
C LEU A 63 -2.64 -7.95 -26.30
N GLY A 64 -2.45 -9.27 -26.34
CA GLY A 64 -1.56 -9.99 -25.42
C GLY A 64 -0.10 -9.51 -25.51
N TRP A 65 0.39 -9.26 -26.72
CA TRP A 65 1.72 -8.69 -26.95
C TRP A 65 1.83 -7.28 -26.37
N VAL A 66 0.90 -6.38 -26.67
CA VAL A 66 0.95 -5.02 -26.10
C VAL A 66 0.93 -5.05 -24.57
N ARG A 67 0.09 -5.91 -23.98
CA ARG A 67 0.08 -6.13 -22.52
C ARG A 67 1.47 -6.53 -22.01
N GLY A 68 2.13 -7.48 -22.67
CA GLY A 68 3.47 -7.93 -22.28
C GLY A 68 4.56 -6.88 -22.46
N LEU A 69 4.40 -5.97 -23.44
CA LEU A 69 5.36 -4.90 -23.72
C LEU A 69 5.22 -3.72 -22.75
N ILE A 70 4.01 -3.39 -22.32
CA ILE A 70 3.75 -2.28 -21.36
C ILE A 70 3.85 -2.77 -19.91
N ALA A 71 3.62 -4.05 -19.64
CA ALA A 71 3.77 -4.61 -18.30
C ALA A 71 5.24 -4.52 -17.83
N LEU A 72 5.41 -4.21 -16.54
CA LEU A 72 6.72 -4.20 -15.89
C LEU A 72 7.34 -5.59 -15.93
N GLN A 73 8.41 -5.76 -16.71
CA GLN A 73 9.13 -7.03 -16.79
C GLN A 73 10.19 -7.11 -15.69
N LYS A 74 10.41 -8.32 -15.17
CA LYS A 74 11.35 -8.61 -14.08
C LYS A 74 12.75 -8.89 -14.66
N VAL A 75 13.25 -7.99 -15.52
CA VAL A 75 14.50 -8.23 -16.25
C VAL A 75 15.70 -7.84 -15.40
N ASP A 76 15.67 -6.71 -14.70
CA ASP A 76 16.59 -6.34 -13.60
C ASP A 76 15.93 -5.26 -12.73
N ASP A 77 16.45 -4.99 -11.53
CA ASP A 77 15.99 -3.92 -10.65
C ASP A 77 16.59 -2.58 -11.11
N PRO A 78 15.79 -1.55 -11.52
CA PRO A 78 14.33 -1.44 -11.47
C PRO A 78 13.60 -2.07 -12.66
N LYS A 79 12.43 -2.67 -12.39
CA LYS A 79 11.55 -3.27 -13.41
C LYS A 79 11.10 -2.22 -14.42
N THR A 80 11.59 -2.28 -15.65
CA THR A 80 11.19 -1.38 -16.73
C THR A 80 10.40 -2.12 -17.83
N PRO A 81 9.38 -1.49 -18.42
CA PRO A 81 8.64 -2.08 -19.54
C PRO A 81 9.43 -1.93 -20.85
N ALA A 82 9.07 -2.71 -21.86
CA ALA A 82 9.68 -2.66 -23.19
C ALA A 82 9.23 -1.42 -23.98
N ILE A 83 8.00 -0.97 -23.76
CA ILE A 83 7.46 0.27 -24.30
C ILE A 83 6.76 1.05 -23.18
N TYR A 84 6.84 2.38 -23.24
CA TYR A 84 6.28 3.26 -22.22
C TYR A 84 5.90 4.62 -22.83
N PRO A 85 4.98 5.38 -22.22
CA PRO A 85 4.65 6.72 -22.70
C PRO A 85 5.80 7.72 -22.45
N GLU A 86 6.08 8.60 -23.40
CA GLU A 86 7.01 9.73 -23.28
C GLU A 86 6.63 10.65 -22.11
N ASN A 87 5.34 10.87 -21.94
CA ASN A 87 4.72 11.57 -20.82
C ASN A 87 3.46 10.81 -20.39
N TYR A 88 3.52 10.20 -19.21
CA TYR A 88 2.45 9.43 -18.60
C TYR A 88 1.19 10.28 -18.33
N PHE A 89 1.35 11.58 -18.07
CA PHE A 89 0.24 12.49 -17.79
C PHE A 89 -0.36 13.11 -19.05
N ALA A 90 0.20 12.83 -20.23
CA ALA A 90 -0.36 13.27 -21.50
C ALA A 90 -1.54 12.37 -21.92
N SER A 91 -2.45 12.96 -22.70
CA SER A 91 -3.50 12.21 -23.40
C SER A 91 -3.70 12.83 -24.78
N PRO A 92 -3.51 12.09 -25.89
CA PRO A 92 -3.11 10.67 -25.95
C PRO A 92 -1.63 10.43 -25.59
N TRP A 93 -1.28 9.19 -25.27
CA TRP A 93 0.11 8.80 -25.04
C TRP A 93 0.90 8.70 -26.35
N LYS A 94 2.08 9.32 -26.37
CA LYS A 94 3.13 9.05 -27.35
C LYS A 94 4.07 7.99 -26.80
N MET A 95 4.14 6.84 -27.44
CA MET A 95 4.89 5.68 -26.97
C MET A 95 6.36 5.76 -27.40
N LEU A 96 7.25 5.35 -26.51
CA LEU A 96 8.68 5.22 -26.72
C LEU A 96 9.11 3.76 -26.53
N LYS A 97 10.19 3.39 -27.21
CA LYS A 97 10.86 2.10 -27.05
C LYS A 97 11.91 2.20 -25.95
N ASN A 98 11.95 1.21 -25.07
CA ASN A 98 13.02 1.08 -24.10
C ASN A 98 14.27 0.49 -24.78
N VAL A 99 15.21 1.38 -25.12
CA VAL A 99 16.48 1.01 -25.75
C VAL A 99 17.44 0.27 -24.80
N THR A 100 17.16 0.27 -23.50
CA THR A 100 18.00 -0.40 -22.49
C THR A 100 17.60 -1.86 -22.26
N ALA A 101 16.46 -2.32 -22.80
CA ALA A 101 16.05 -3.70 -22.68
C ALA A 101 17.06 -4.64 -23.37
N GLU A 102 17.54 -5.66 -22.65
CA GLU A 102 18.58 -6.60 -23.13
C GLU A 102 18.23 -7.32 -24.44
N ARG A 103 16.93 -7.39 -24.78
CA ARG A 103 16.46 -7.94 -26.06
C ARG A 103 16.13 -6.81 -27.02
N PRO A 104 16.83 -6.71 -28.16
CA PRO A 104 16.54 -5.72 -29.17
C PRO A 104 15.08 -5.83 -29.60
N LEU A 105 14.29 -4.78 -29.34
CA LEU A 105 12.93 -4.62 -29.86
C LEU A 105 12.99 -4.10 -31.32
N GLU A 106 13.91 -4.63 -32.12
CA GLU A 106 14.19 -4.17 -33.49
C GLU A 106 12.96 -4.29 -34.40
N PHE A 107 12.11 -5.28 -34.12
CA PHE A 107 10.91 -5.58 -34.88
C PHE A 107 9.65 -4.83 -34.41
N ILE A 108 9.75 -4.00 -33.35
CA ILE A 108 8.65 -3.15 -32.90
C ILE A 108 8.96 -1.73 -33.31
N GLU A 109 7.99 -1.06 -33.91
CA GLU A 109 8.03 0.40 -34.12
C GLU A 109 6.95 1.05 -33.26
N ALA A 110 7.28 2.20 -32.69
CA ALA A 110 6.36 2.99 -31.88
C ALA A 110 6.43 4.43 -32.38
N GLU A 111 5.28 4.95 -32.82
CA GLU A 111 5.14 6.32 -33.29
C GLU A 111 3.82 6.87 -32.77
N ASN A 112 3.88 7.95 -31.99
CA ASN A 112 2.69 8.53 -31.34
C ASN A 112 1.93 7.47 -30.52
N ASN A 113 0.61 7.37 -30.69
CA ASN A 113 -0.24 6.38 -30.03
C ASN A 113 -0.33 5.05 -30.81
N GLN A 114 0.54 4.83 -31.81
CA GLN A 114 0.53 3.65 -32.67
C GLN A 114 1.76 2.76 -32.44
N LEU A 115 1.54 1.46 -32.52
CA LEU A 115 2.54 0.41 -32.37
C LEU A 115 2.45 -0.53 -33.57
N TRP A 116 3.57 -0.78 -34.24
CA TRP A 116 3.66 -1.80 -35.29
C TRP A 116 4.29 -3.04 -34.69
N LEU A 117 3.46 -4.08 -34.56
CA LEU A 117 3.86 -5.36 -33.98
C LEU A 117 4.07 -6.39 -35.09
N PRO A 118 5.09 -7.25 -34.98
CA PRO A 118 5.25 -8.35 -35.90
C PRO A 118 4.10 -9.36 -35.71
N THR A 119 3.45 -9.74 -36.80
CA THR A 119 2.33 -10.68 -36.80
C THR A 119 2.49 -11.72 -37.91
N TYR A 120 1.74 -12.82 -37.80
CA TYR A 120 1.66 -13.80 -38.87
C TYR A 120 0.90 -13.21 -40.05
N ALA A 121 1.34 -13.49 -41.28
CA ALA A 121 0.55 -13.16 -42.46
C ALA A 121 -0.82 -13.85 -42.45
N ALA A 122 -1.85 -13.20 -43.01
CA ALA A 122 -3.20 -13.76 -43.02
C ALA A 122 -3.20 -15.13 -43.73
N GLY A 123 -3.80 -16.15 -43.10
CA GLY A 123 -3.80 -17.51 -43.63
C GLY A 123 -2.44 -18.24 -43.63
N SER A 124 -1.36 -17.62 -43.13
CA SER A 124 -0.01 -18.18 -43.23
C SER A 124 0.33 -19.23 -42.18
N LEU A 125 -0.45 -19.35 -41.10
CA LEU A 125 -0.26 -20.32 -40.02
C LEU A 125 -0.90 -21.68 -40.41
N SER A 126 -0.18 -22.47 -41.21
CA SER A 126 -0.55 -23.87 -41.47
C SER A 126 -0.25 -24.76 -40.25
N ILE A 127 -0.90 -25.93 -40.16
CA ILE A 127 -0.63 -26.92 -39.11
C ILE A 127 0.86 -27.29 -39.09
N ASP A 128 1.49 -27.47 -40.25
CA ASP A 128 2.92 -27.79 -40.35
C ASP A 128 3.82 -26.70 -39.78
N LYS A 129 3.47 -25.44 -40.03
CA LYS A 129 4.21 -24.28 -39.50
C LYS A 129 4.01 -24.13 -37.99
N ALA A 130 2.79 -24.36 -37.49
CA ALA A 130 2.53 -24.41 -36.05
C ALA A 130 3.32 -25.56 -35.40
N MET A 131 3.35 -26.75 -36.00
CA MET A 131 4.16 -27.88 -35.51
C MET A 131 5.66 -27.56 -35.53
N ALA A 132 6.16 -26.85 -36.54
CA ALA A 132 7.56 -26.42 -36.59
C ALA A 132 7.92 -25.48 -35.43
N ILE A 133 6.99 -24.61 -35.00
CA ILE A 133 7.17 -23.78 -33.80
C ILE A 133 7.18 -24.65 -32.53
N PHE A 134 6.19 -25.53 -32.37
CA PHE A 134 6.07 -26.37 -31.17
C PHE A 134 7.22 -27.37 -31.00
N THR A 135 7.80 -27.84 -32.11
CA THR A 135 8.96 -28.75 -32.12
C THR A 135 10.30 -28.02 -32.02
N GLY A 136 10.30 -26.68 -31.98
CA GLY A 136 11.51 -25.87 -31.93
C GLY A 136 12.32 -25.85 -33.23
N LEU A 137 11.78 -26.37 -34.34
CA LEU A 137 12.44 -26.38 -35.65
C LEU A 137 12.52 -24.99 -36.29
N LYS A 138 11.60 -24.09 -35.94
CA LYS A 138 11.63 -22.67 -36.31
C LYS A 138 11.34 -21.80 -35.10
N GLY A 139 12.06 -20.69 -34.98
CA GLY A 139 11.77 -19.68 -33.98
C GLY A 139 10.41 -19.02 -34.25
N GLN A 140 9.62 -18.77 -33.22
CA GLN A 140 8.32 -18.10 -33.37
C GLN A 140 8.45 -16.74 -34.09
N LEU A 141 9.54 -16.01 -33.83
CA LEU A 141 9.84 -14.72 -34.45
C LEU A 141 10.10 -14.80 -35.96
N GLU A 142 10.68 -15.89 -36.46
CA GLU A 142 10.96 -16.08 -37.90
C GLU A 142 9.67 -16.22 -38.73
N MET A 143 8.54 -16.48 -38.06
CA MET A 143 7.25 -16.67 -38.69
C MET A 143 6.42 -15.38 -38.76
N LEU A 144 6.87 -14.31 -38.10
CA LEU A 144 6.18 -13.03 -38.06
C LEU A 144 6.68 -12.15 -39.20
N THR A 145 6.07 -12.29 -40.38
CA THR A 145 6.51 -11.64 -41.61
C THR A 145 5.77 -10.35 -41.94
N GLU A 146 4.66 -10.05 -41.25
CA GLU A 146 3.87 -8.84 -41.44
C GLU A 146 3.96 -7.94 -40.21
N ALA A 147 3.74 -6.64 -40.40
CA ALA A 147 3.59 -5.68 -39.31
C ALA A 147 2.11 -5.31 -39.18
N GLN A 148 1.57 -5.42 -37.97
CA GLN A 148 0.21 -5.05 -37.64
C GLN A 148 0.21 -3.76 -36.83
N ASN A 149 -0.50 -2.75 -37.31
CA ASN A 149 -0.73 -1.52 -36.57
C ASN A 149 -1.73 -1.74 -35.43
N VAL A 150 -1.38 -1.26 -34.25
CA VAL A 150 -2.15 -1.27 -33.03
C VAL A 150 -2.20 0.15 -32.47
N GLU A 151 -3.40 0.67 -32.22
CA GLU A 151 -3.63 2.05 -31.80
C GLU A 151 -4.11 2.10 -30.35
N ILE A 152 -3.48 2.92 -29.51
CA ILE A 152 -3.99 3.27 -28.18
C ILE A 152 -5.04 4.37 -28.37
N VAL A 153 -6.29 4.06 -28.05
CA VAL A 153 -7.45 4.92 -28.30
C VAL A 153 -7.74 5.83 -27.11
N SER A 154 -7.61 5.30 -25.89
CA SER A 154 -7.92 6.04 -24.67
C SER A 154 -7.03 5.62 -23.50
N ASN A 155 -6.77 6.59 -22.63
CA ASN A 155 -6.18 6.40 -21.31
C ASN A 155 -7.31 6.50 -20.28
N ASN A 156 -7.66 5.39 -19.63
CA ASN A 156 -8.75 5.34 -18.66
C ASN A 156 -8.18 5.62 -17.26
N LEU A 157 -8.46 6.81 -16.74
CA LEU A 157 -8.07 7.22 -15.39
C LEU A 157 -8.89 6.49 -14.34
N SER A 158 -8.28 6.24 -13.18
CA SER A 158 -8.97 5.66 -12.03
C SER A 158 -9.98 6.67 -11.47
N ALA A 159 -11.17 6.17 -11.10
CA ALA A 159 -12.19 6.99 -10.45
C ALA A 159 -11.75 7.47 -9.04
N LYS A 160 -10.82 6.77 -8.40
CA LYS A 160 -10.31 7.12 -7.06
C LYS A 160 -9.08 8.03 -7.10
N HIS A 161 -8.27 7.93 -8.14
CA HIS A 161 -6.99 8.62 -8.24
C HIS A 161 -6.89 9.30 -9.62
N ASN A 162 -7.05 10.62 -9.64
CA ASN A 162 -7.20 11.42 -10.87
C ASN A 162 -6.00 11.36 -11.83
N PHE A 163 -4.84 10.90 -11.38
CA PHE A 163 -3.62 10.84 -12.17
C PHE A 163 -3.19 9.41 -12.52
N TYR A 164 -3.84 8.40 -11.96
CA TYR A 164 -3.53 7.00 -12.23
C TYR A 164 -4.30 6.52 -13.45
N VAL A 165 -3.59 6.17 -14.53
CA VAL A 165 -4.15 5.46 -15.67
C VAL A 165 -4.27 3.97 -15.31
N GLU A 166 -5.48 3.57 -14.89
CA GLU A 166 -5.80 2.20 -14.46
C GLU A 166 -5.86 1.23 -15.63
N SER A 167 -6.25 1.71 -16.81
CA SER A 167 -6.25 0.89 -18.02
C SER A 167 -6.13 1.74 -19.29
N ILE A 168 -5.79 1.08 -20.40
CA ILE A 168 -5.82 1.68 -21.74
C ILE A 168 -6.71 0.86 -22.66
N ASP A 169 -7.44 1.53 -23.55
CA ASP A 169 -8.18 0.85 -24.62
C ASP A 169 -7.35 0.85 -25.90
N ILE A 170 -7.25 -0.32 -26.50
CA ILE A 170 -6.40 -0.60 -27.65
C ILE A 170 -7.26 -1.12 -28.78
N LYS A 171 -7.02 -0.60 -29.97
CA LYS A 171 -7.73 -0.95 -31.20
C LYS A 171 -6.76 -1.55 -32.21
N THR A 172 -7.16 -2.68 -32.78
CA THR A 172 -6.42 -3.38 -33.82
C THR A 172 -7.32 -3.56 -35.04
N LYS A 173 -6.82 -3.25 -36.24
CA LYS A 173 -7.57 -3.40 -37.49
C LYS A 173 -6.84 -4.35 -38.43
N ARG A 174 -7.47 -5.46 -38.82
CA ARG A 174 -6.86 -6.42 -39.73
C ARG A 174 -7.71 -6.58 -40.99
N PRO A 175 -7.15 -6.43 -42.20
CA PRO A 175 -7.89 -6.69 -43.42
C PRO A 175 -8.24 -8.18 -43.53
N LEU A 176 -9.47 -8.50 -43.92
CA LEU A 176 -9.86 -9.87 -44.27
C LEU A 176 -9.27 -10.26 -45.62
N ASP A 177 -8.30 -11.18 -45.62
CA ASP A 177 -7.78 -11.77 -46.85
C ASP A 177 -8.72 -12.88 -47.36
N LEU A 178 -9.78 -12.47 -48.03
CA LEU A 178 -10.71 -13.35 -48.73
C LEU A 178 -10.84 -12.86 -50.16
N ALA A 179 -10.40 -13.67 -51.12
CA ALA A 179 -10.62 -13.41 -52.55
C ALA A 179 -12.11 -13.19 -52.92
N SER A 180 -13.03 -13.63 -52.05
CA SER A 180 -14.49 -13.49 -52.19
C SER A 180 -15.14 -12.44 -51.29
N ALA A 181 -14.42 -11.85 -50.33
CA ALA A 181 -14.92 -10.67 -49.63
C ALA A 181 -14.50 -9.47 -50.49
N GLY A 182 -15.47 -8.66 -50.94
CA GLY A 182 -15.12 -7.45 -51.68
C GLY A 182 -14.06 -6.65 -50.92
N ALA A 183 -13.09 -6.08 -51.64
CA ALA A 183 -12.00 -5.31 -51.06
C ALA A 183 -12.54 -4.32 -50.01
N GLY A 184 -12.10 -4.45 -48.74
CA GLY A 184 -12.34 -3.45 -47.69
C GLY A 184 -13.11 -3.87 -46.44
N SER A 185 -13.37 -5.16 -46.17
CA SER A 185 -13.86 -5.54 -44.85
C SER A 185 -12.69 -5.74 -43.87
N ASP A 186 -12.39 -4.72 -43.07
CA ASP A 186 -11.47 -4.86 -41.95
C ASP A 186 -12.19 -5.47 -40.73
N VAL A 187 -11.52 -6.39 -40.05
CA VAL A 187 -11.93 -6.85 -38.72
C VAL A 187 -11.26 -5.95 -37.70
N GLU A 188 -12.08 -5.12 -37.08
CA GLU A 188 -11.67 -4.28 -35.96
C GLU A 188 -11.94 -5.00 -34.64
N THR A 189 -10.97 -4.94 -33.73
CA THR A 189 -11.11 -5.45 -32.37
C THR A 189 -10.59 -4.41 -31.40
N THR A 190 -11.36 -4.15 -30.36
CA THR A 190 -10.97 -3.26 -29.26
C THR A 190 -10.82 -4.10 -27.99
N GLY A 191 -9.73 -3.90 -27.27
CA GLY A 191 -9.47 -4.57 -25.99
C GLY A 191 -8.98 -3.58 -24.95
N ARG A 192 -9.30 -3.86 -23.68
CA ARG A 192 -8.83 -3.09 -22.53
C ARG A 192 -7.67 -3.80 -21.85
N ILE A 193 -6.60 -3.06 -21.56
CA ILE A 193 -5.44 -3.56 -20.84
C ILE A 193 -5.34 -2.81 -19.51
N ASN A 194 -5.50 -3.54 -18.40
CA ASN A 194 -5.29 -3.00 -17.06
C ASN A 194 -3.78 -2.84 -16.79
N LEU A 195 -3.42 -1.71 -16.19
CA LEU A 195 -2.06 -1.32 -15.87
C LEU A 195 -1.88 -1.25 -14.37
N ASN A 196 -0.69 -1.60 -13.88
CA ASN A 196 -0.32 -1.33 -12.50
C ASN A 196 0.11 0.13 -12.36
N ALA A 197 -0.13 0.73 -11.19
CA ALA A 197 0.41 2.06 -10.93
C ALA A 197 1.94 2.03 -10.97
N PRO A 198 2.59 2.94 -11.72
CA PRO A 198 4.02 3.11 -11.66
C PRO A 198 4.42 3.59 -10.26
N VAL A 199 5.55 3.09 -9.78
CA VAL A 199 6.09 3.47 -8.49
C VAL A 199 7.39 4.25 -8.73
N PRO A 200 7.54 5.47 -8.20
CA PRO A 200 8.79 6.20 -8.27
C PRO A 200 9.87 5.53 -7.41
N TYR A 201 11.13 5.82 -7.71
CA TYR A 201 12.30 5.25 -7.03
C TYR A 201 13.45 6.27 -6.97
N GLY A 202 14.52 5.93 -6.25
CA GLY A 202 15.79 6.68 -6.28
C GLY A 202 15.64 8.18 -5.99
N PHE A 203 14.96 8.54 -4.89
CA PHE A 203 14.75 9.94 -4.53
C PHE A 203 15.76 10.44 -3.50
N ARG A 204 16.07 11.73 -3.58
CA ARG A 204 17.03 12.40 -2.70
C ARG A 204 16.75 13.88 -2.58
N VAL A 205 17.08 14.44 -1.42
CA VAL A 205 17.06 15.88 -1.18
C VAL A 205 18.50 16.38 -1.26
N LEU A 206 18.73 17.43 -2.02
CA LEU A 206 19.99 18.14 -2.06
C LEU A 206 19.81 19.54 -1.47
N VAL A 207 20.90 20.10 -0.95
CA VAL A 207 20.90 21.44 -0.36
C VAL A 207 22.06 22.27 -0.89
N LYS A 208 21.88 23.58 -0.95
CA LYS A 208 22.96 24.55 -1.15
C LYS A 208 22.68 25.85 -0.42
N LEU A 209 23.74 26.61 -0.17
CA LEU A 209 23.61 27.99 0.32
C LEU A 209 23.23 28.95 -0.82
N PRO A 210 22.68 30.13 -0.51
CA PRO A 210 22.34 31.15 -1.50
C PRO A 210 23.62 31.63 -2.18
N GLY A 211 23.61 31.66 -3.50
CA GLY A 211 24.79 32.01 -4.31
C GLY A 211 25.75 30.86 -4.59
N GLU A 212 25.60 29.69 -3.97
CA GLU A 212 26.33 28.50 -4.39
C GLU A 212 25.81 27.94 -5.73
N MET A 213 26.73 27.47 -6.54
CA MET A 213 26.43 26.88 -7.86
C MET A 213 26.01 25.42 -7.75
N ASN A 214 26.55 24.68 -6.78
CA ASN A 214 26.43 23.23 -6.70
C ASN A 214 25.59 22.81 -5.49
N PHE A 215 24.66 21.89 -5.74
CA PHE A 215 23.92 21.18 -4.71
C PHE A 215 24.75 20.06 -4.09
N ARG A 216 24.57 19.84 -2.79
CA ARG A 216 25.25 18.79 -2.02
C ARG A 216 24.21 17.85 -1.39
N PRO A 217 24.52 16.55 -1.20
CA PRO A 217 23.55 15.58 -0.70
C PRO A 217 23.19 15.78 0.78
N ASN A 218 24.10 16.31 1.58
CA ASN A 218 23.90 16.46 3.02
C ASN A 218 24.29 17.86 3.49
N LEU A 219 23.53 18.41 4.44
CA LEU A 219 23.85 19.68 5.13
C LEU A 219 25.22 19.61 5.83
N SER A 220 25.62 18.45 6.34
CA SER A 220 26.92 18.23 6.99
C SER A 220 28.12 18.40 6.06
N SER A 221 27.90 18.38 4.73
CA SER A 221 28.94 18.61 3.74
C SER A 221 29.17 20.09 3.44
N ILE A 222 28.40 20.99 4.03
CA ILE A 222 28.59 22.43 3.94
C ILE A 222 29.59 22.84 5.03
N ASP A 223 30.80 23.23 4.63
CA ASP A 223 31.87 23.64 5.55
C ASP A 223 31.46 24.92 6.31
N GLY A 224 31.21 24.81 7.61
CA GLY A 224 30.88 25.93 8.49
C GLY A 224 29.85 25.56 9.56
N GLU A 225 29.82 26.27 10.69
CA GLU A 225 28.70 26.19 11.64
C GLU A 225 27.41 26.44 10.84
N HIS A 226 26.41 25.57 11.01
CA HIS A 226 25.11 25.63 10.34
C HIS A 226 24.35 26.90 10.75
N ALA A 227 24.76 28.04 10.20
CA ALA A 227 24.24 29.33 10.60
C ALA A 227 22.78 29.48 10.15
N ALA A 228 22.02 30.22 10.95
CA ALA A 228 20.75 30.76 10.49
C ALA A 228 20.97 31.53 9.17
N GLY A 229 20.08 31.33 8.21
CA GLY A 229 20.26 31.87 6.87
C GLY A 229 19.28 31.29 5.87
N ASP A 230 19.36 31.77 4.64
CA ASP A 230 18.57 31.20 3.54
C ASP A 230 19.23 29.90 3.07
N TYR A 231 18.43 28.89 2.76
CA TYR A 231 18.86 27.62 2.18
C TYR A 231 18.01 27.33 0.95
N VAL A 232 18.60 26.71 -0.07
CA VAL A 232 17.86 26.19 -1.22
C VAL A 232 17.88 24.67 -1.17
N PHE A 233 16.70 24.07 -1.02
CA PHE A 233 16.51 22.62 -1.08
C PHE A 233 16.04 22.23 -2.47
N GLN A 234 16.63 21.18 -3.04
CA GLN A 234 16.25 20.60 -4.32
C GLN A 234 15.83 19.15 -4.10
N LEU A 235 14.61 18.82 -4.53
CA LEU A 235 14.13 17.45 -4.52
C LEU A 235 14.41 16.81 -5.88
N ARG A 236 15.03 15.63 -5.88
CA ARG A 236 15.26 14.81 -7.08
C ARG A 236 14.64 13.42 -6.90
N GLY A 237 14.17 12.84 -8.00
CA GLY A 237 13.57 11.51 -8.00
C GLY A 237 13.56 10.87 -9.39
N SER A 238 13.30 9.57 -9.40
CA SER A 238 13.29 8.74 -10.60
C SER A 238 11.93 8.07 -10.79
N GLY A 239 11.60 7.72 -12.03
CA GLY A 239 10.31 7.16 -12.43
C GLY A 239 9.22 8.22 -12.67
N ILE A 240 7.96 7.80 -12.54
CA ILE A 240 6.80 8.67 -12.75
C ILE A 240 6.41 9.28 -11.41
N ILE A 241 6.58 10.59 -11.30
CA ILE A 241 6.32 11.36 -10.08
C ILE A 241 5.20 12.35 -10.39
N HIS A 242 4.23 12.47 -9.50
CA HIS A 242 3.19 13.49 -9.63
C HIS A 242 3.72 14.84 -9.11
N HIS A 243 4.18 14.86 -7.86
CA HIS A 243 4.85 16.01 -7.24
C HIS A 243 5.65 15.54 -6.03
N GLY A 244 6.33 16.48 -5.37
CA GLY A 244 6.90 16.24 -4.05
C GLY A 244 6.57 17.34 -3.07
N GLU A 245 6.93 17.11 -1.82
CA GLU A 245 6.79 18.06 -0.72
C GLU A 245 8.11 18.10 0.05
N ILE A 246 8.51 19.30 0.47
CA ILE A 246 9.62 19.50 1.40
C ILE A 246 9.04 20.18 2.63
N ASP A 247 9.08 19.52 3.77
CA ASP A 247 8.70 20.06 5.08
C ASP A 247 9.95 20.61 5.76
N VAL A 248 10.02 21.93 5.99
CA VAL A 248 11.09 22.57 6.74
C VAL A 248 10.51 23.20 7.99
N GLY A 249 10.84 22.63 9.16
CA GLY A 249 10.38 23.13 10.45
C GLY A 249 8.86 23.11 10.63
N GLY A 250 8.15 22.16 10.00
CA GLY A 250 6.69 22.05 10.02
C GLY A 250 5.99 22.82 8.90
N THR A 251 6.73 23.57 8.07
CA THR A 251 6.16 24.28 6.91
C THR A 251 6.36 23.42 5.67
N ILE A 252 5.26 22.99 5.07
CA ILE A 252 5.26 22.14 3.87
C ILE A 252 5.31 23.01 2.61
N TYR A 253 6.28 22.73 1.76
CA TYR A 253 6.48 23.38 0.48
C TYR A 253 6.25 22.36 -0.66
N PRO A 254 5.16 22.48 -1.43
CA PRO A 254 4.96 21.63 -2.59
C PRO A 254 5.96 22.01 -3.69
N VAL A 255 6.54 21.01 -4.34
CA VAL A 255 7.50 21.15 -5.45
C VAL A 255 7.10 20.29 -6.63
N GLY A 256 7.42 20.74 -7.83
CA GLY A 256 7.09 20.02 -9.07
C GLY A 256 5.72 20.33 -9.67
N LEU A 257 4.97 21.26 -9.07
CA LEU A 257 3.71 21.79 -9.59
C LEU A 257 3.81 23.29 -9.83
N ASP A 258 3.09 23.81 -10.83
CA ASP A 258 2.85 25.24 -11.00
C ASP A 258 1.66 25.72 -10.14
N GLU A 259 1.35 27.02 -10.18
CA GLU A 259 0.22 27.62 -9.45
C GLU A 259 -1.15 27.03 -9.83
N ASN A 260 -1.25 26.35 -10.97
CA ASN A 260 -2.46 25.69 -11.46
C ASN A 260 -2.46 24.17 -11.18
N GLY A 261 -1.49 23.66 -10.42
CA GLY A 261 -1.34 22.24 -10.14
C GLY A 261 -0.86 21.41 -11.33
N ARG A 262 -0.22 22.03 -12.35
CA ARG A 262 0.36 21.31 -13.49
C ARG A 262 1.80 20.91 -13.21
N ILE A 263 2.18 19.71 -13.65
CA ILE A 263 3.52 19.17 -13.47
C ILE A 263 4.56 20.00 -14.24
N THR A 264 5.61 20.43 -13.55
CA THR A 264 6.68 21.30 -14.10
C THR A 264 8.01 20.58 -14.34
N HIS A 265 8.15 19.34 -13.88
CA HIS A 265 9.38 18.56 -13.97
C HIS A 265 9.37 17.52 -15.09
N LYS A 266 10.52 16.88 -15.34
CA LYS A 266 10.69 15.84 -16.37
C LYS A 266 10.47 14.39 -15.89
N ALA A 267 10.18 14.16 -14.61
CA ALA A 267 9.89 12.84 -14.04
C ALA A 267 8.46 12.36 -14.42
N VAL A 268 8.17 12.35 -15.71
CA VAL A 268 6.86 12.07 -16.29
C VAL A 268 6.81 10.74 -17.05
N ASN A 269 7.89 9.98 -17.05
CA ASN A 269 7.94 8.64 -17.62
C ASN A 269 8.80 7.71 -16.76
N ILE A 270 8.61 6.41 -16.95
CA ILE A 270 9.23 5.39 -16.11
C ILE A 270 10.76 5.30 -16.25
N MET A 271 11.32 5.87 -17.33
CA MET A 271 12.76 5.93 -17.57
C MET A 271 13.38 7.24 -17.07
N ALA A 272 12.62 8.11 -16.42
CA ALA A 272 13.19 9.29 -15.77
C ALA A 272 14.14 8.84 -14.66
N ASP A 273 15.37 9.31 -14.71
CA ASP A 273 16.42 8.95 -13.75
C ASP A 273 16.98 10.23 -13.12
N ASP A 274 16.93 10.29 -11.78
CA ASP A 274 17.47 11.37 -10.95
C ASP A 274 17.07 12.78 -11.44
N VAL A 275 15.80 12.97 -11.80
CA VAL A 275 15.28 14.24 -12.32
C VAL A 275 14.98 15.21 -11.20
N VAL A 276 15.27 16.50 -11.41
CA VAL A 276 14.87 17.58 -10.49
C VAL A 276 13.35 17.74 -10.53
N ILE A 277 12.71 17.50 -9.38
CA ILE A 277 11.28 17.64 -9.16
C ILE A 277 10.95 19.11 -8.89
N GLY A 278 11.72 19.77 -8.03
CA GLY A 278 11.65 21.21 -7.84
C GLY A 278 12.58 21.70 -6.74
N GLU A 279 12.58 23.02 -6.55
CA GLU A 279 13.45 23.71 -5.60
C GLU A 279 12.62 24.63 -4.70
N VAL A 280 13.03 24.77 -3.45
CA VAL A 280 12.45 25.71 -2.51
C VAL A 280 13.54 26.47 -1.78
N SER A 281 13.39 27.80 -1.71
CA SER A 281 14.23 28.67 -0.90
C SER A 281 13.55 28.93 0.45
N VAL A 282 14.20 28.58 1.55
CA VAL A 282 13.65 28.73 2.90
C VAL A 282 14.64 29.49 3.78
N HIS A 283 14.16 30.50 4.49
CA HIS A 283 14.92 31.18 5.54
C HIS A 283 14.82 30.38 6.84
N ILE A 284 15.93 29.81 7.28
CA ILE A 284 16.03 29.11 8.57
C ILE A 284 16.46 30.15 9.62
N GLY A 285 15.48 30.68 10.36
CA GLY A 285 15.71 31.66 11.42
C GLY A 285 16.27 31.03 12.70
N GLY A 286 17.22 31.70 13.35
CA GLY A 286 17.78 31.30 14.66
C GLY A 286 16.83 31.54 15.84
N GLY A 287 15.53 31.25 15.68
CA GLY A 287 14.55 31.41 16.76
C GLY A 287 14.82 30.40 17.86
N GLN A 288 14.78 30.81 19.13
CA GLN A 288 14.92 29.91 20.27
C GLN A 288 13.81 28.86 20.22
N GLY A 289 14.17 27.61 19.96
CA GLY A 289 13.26 26.49 20.18
C GLY A 289 12.94 26.38 21.68
N PRO A 290 11.79 25.79 22.06
CA PRO A 290 11.51 25.50 23.46
C PRO A 290 12.69 24.74 24.09
N ASN A 291 13.22 25.26 25.20
CA ASN A 291 14.33 24.61 25.89
C ASN A 291 13.81 23.35 26.59
N PHE A 292 14.15 22.18 26.03
CA PHE A 292 13.77 20.89 26.57
C PHE A 292 14.87 20.24 27.43
N GLU A 293 15.90 20.99 27.84
CA GLU A 293 16.99 20.48 28.69
C GLU A 293 16.53 19.89 30.04
N ASN A 294 15.25 20.01 30.39
CA ASN A 294 14.67 19.35 31.57
C ASN A 294 13.26 18.79 31.30
N ALA A 295 12.92 18.43 30.06
CA ALA A 295 11.55 18.00 29.75
C ALA A 295 11.12 16.80 30.60
N GLU A 296 9.93 16.88 31.18
CA GLU A 296 9.39 15.80 31.98
C GLU A 296 8.69 14.79 31.06
N VAL A 297 9.23 13.58 31.01
CA VAL A 297 8.61 12.46 30.29
C VAL A 297 7.67 11.72 31.24
N LYS A 298 6.41 11.59 30.85
CA LYS A 298 5.37 10.83 31.58
C LYS A 298 4.60 9.96 30.60
N PHE A 299 4.18 8.78 31.03
CA PHE A 299 3.03 8.13 30.40
C PHE A 299 1.76 8.77 30.92
N ASP A 300 0.93 9.27 30.01
CA ASP A 300 -0.48 9.57 30.25
C ASP A 300 -1.30 8.59 29.42
N SER A 301 -1.81 7.56 30.09
CA SER A 301 -2.53 6.46 29.46
C SER A 301 -1.71 5.80 28.33
N CYS A 302 -2.24 5.71 27.10
CA CYS A 302 -1.59 5.09 25.94
C CYS A 302 -0.54 5.98 25.23
N ARG A 303 -0.14 7.12 25.81
CA ARG A 303 0.79 8.06 25.18
C ARG A 303 1.92 8.47 26.10
N ILE A 304 3.03 8.82 25.47
CA ILE A 304 4.16 9.45 26.14
C ILE A 304 4.06 10.94 25.95
N LEU A 305 3.78 11.64 27.03
CA LEU A 305 3.82 13.08 27.09
C LEU A 305 5.24 13.50 27.45
N VAL A 306 5.77 14.43 26.66
CA VAL A 306 7.01 15.14 26.98
C VAL A 306 6.62 16.58 27.20
N GLU A 307 6.48 16.94 28.47
CA GLU A 307 6.08 18.28 28.88
C GLU A 307 7.35 19.12 29.04
N PRO A 308 7.45 20.29 28.38
CA PRO A 308 8.50 21.23 28.72
C PRO A 308 8.29 21.64 30.18
N VAL A 309 9.31 21.46 31.02
CA VAL A 309 9.23 21.96 32.40
C VAL A 309 9.13 23.47 32.29
N SER A 310 7.98 24.02 32.70
CA SER A 310 7.77 25.45 32.80
C SER A 310 8.71 25.99 33.87
N SER A 311 9.96 26.28 33.50
CA SER A 311 10.84 27.04 34.36
C SER A 311 10.23 28.42 34.51
N ALA A 312 9.81 28.75 35.74
CA ALA A 312 9.45 30.10 36.12
C ALA A 312 10.46 31.09 35.53
N ALA A 313 9.97 32.17 34.94
CA ALA A 313 10.71 33.19 34.22
C ALA A 313 12.00 33.62 34.95
N GLY A 314 13.09 32.92 34.68
CA GLY A 314 14.44 33.24 35.11
C GLY A 314 15.27 33.44 33.85
N ALA A 315 15.88 34.62 33.71
CA ALA A 315 16.61 35.06 32.54
C ALA A 315 17.56 33.96 32.00
N ALA A 316 17.20 33.38 30.86
CA ALA A 316 18.01 32.38 30.16
C ALA A 316 19.21 33.07 29.49
N GLY A 317 20.41 32.51 29.70
CA GLY A 317 21.62 32.94 29.01
C GLY A 317 21.58 32.64 27.50
N PRO A 318 22.41 33.33 26.69
CA PRO A 318 22.48 33.11 25.25
C PRO A 318 23.27 31.82 24.97
N GLY A 319 22.60 30.73 24.56
CA GLY A 319 23.35 29.51 24.20
C GLY A 319 22.59 28.30 23.67
N ALA A 320 21.25 28.25 23.71
CA ALA A 320 20.52 27.09 23.20
C ALA A 320 20.17 27.26 21.71
N GLY A 321 20.85 26.51 20.85
CA GLY A 321 20.58 26.43 19.42
C GLY A 321 19.26 25.74 19.10
N SER A 322 18.54 26.21 18.08
CA SER A 322 17.30 25.57 17.62
C SER A 322 17.55 24.51 16.56
N ALA A 323 16.82 23.40 16.68
CA ALA A 323 16.85 22.36 15.67
C ALA A 323 15.71 22.55 14.66
N VAL A 324 16.02 22.61 13.37
CA VAL A 324 15.06 22.66 12.27
C VAL A 324 15.08 21.32 11.54
N ARG A 325 13.95 20.62 11.50
CA ARG A 325 13.85 19.35 10.78
C ARG A 325 13.49 19.60 9.34
N VAL A 326 14.15 18.88 8.43
CA VAL A 326 13.79 18.84 7.02
C VAL A 326 13.31 17.44 6.68
N LYS A 327 12.06 17.31 6.21
CA LYS A 327 11.53 16.06 5.64
C LYS A 327 11.19 16.29 4.19
N ALA A 328 11.26 15.25 3.36
CA ALA A 328 10.74 15.33 2.00
C ALA A 328 9.93 14.08 1.67
N ARG A 329 8.90 14.29 0.84
CA ARG A 329 8.01 13.24 0.33
C ARG A 329 7.90 13.38 -1.17
N ILE A 330 7.71 12.25 -1.83
CA ILE A 330 7.34 12.19 -3.24
C ILE A 330 6.03 11.45 -3.33
N TYR A 331 5.12 11.96 -4.15
CA TYR A 331 3.81 11.36 -4.38
C TYR A 331 3.80 10.70 -5.75
N ASP A 332 3.33 9.45 -5.76
CA ASP A 332 3.11 8.71 -6.99
C ASP A 332 1.81 9.14 -7.69
N VAL A 333 1.41 8.41 -8.73
CA VAL A 333 0.20 8.71 -9.51
C VAL A 333 -1.11 8.40 -8.75
N LYS A 334 -1.03 7.64 -7.65
CA LYS A 334 -2.14 7.41 -6.72
C LYS A 334 -2.23 8.48 -5.65
N ASN A 335 -1.29 9.43 -5.62
CA ASN A 335 -1.14 10.39 -4.54
C ASN A 335 -0.83 9.70 -3.19
N GLU A 336 -0.20 8.52 -3.24
CA GLU A 336 0.28 7.80 -2.07
C GLU A 336 1.78 8.07 -1.91
N VAL A 337 2.26 8.06 -0.66
CA VAL A 337 3.70 8.07 -0.39
C VAL A 337 4.21 6.64 -0.60
N PRO A 338 5.13 6.40 -1.55
CA PRO A 338 5.66 5.07 -1.80
C PRO A 338 6.35 4.54 -0.56
N ALA A 339 6.00 3.33 -0.13
CA ALA A 339 6.67 2.62 0.97
C ALA A 339 8.02 2.05 0.49
N TYR A 340 9.06 2.89 0.35
CA TYR A 340 10.41 2.45 0.01
C TYR A 340 11.47 3.00 0.97
N PRO A 341 12.50 2.19 1.33
CA PRO A 341 13.68 2.66 2.03
C PRO A 341 14.46 3.72 1.25
N LEU A 342 14.55 4.90 1.85
CA LEU A 342 15.52 5.94 1.52
C LEU A 342 16.94 5.43 1.75
N ALA A 343 17.82 5.65 0.79
CA ALA A 343 19.25 5.58 1.00
C ALA A 343 19.83 6.99 0.88
N LEU A 344 20.33 7.57 1.98
CA LEU A 344 21.29 8.67 1.84
C LEU A 344 22.66 8.08 1.51
N GLY A 345 23.08 8.25 0.26
CA GLY A 345 24.49 8.29 -0.14
C GLY A 345 25.37 7.06 0.15
N ALA A 346 24.92 5.84 -0.13
CA ALA A 346 25.78 4.65 -0.09
C ALA A 346 25.93 3.97 -1.48
N ASP A 347 27.14 3.44 -1.71
CA ASP A 347 27.65 2.73 -2.88
C ASP A 347 26.62 1.78 -3.56
N PRO A 348 26.47 1.82 -4.91
CA PRO A 348 25.53 0.98 -5.66
C PRO A 348 25.72 -0.56 -5.57
N LYS A 349 26.66 -1.09 -4.77
CA LYS A 349 26.95 -2.54 -4.67
C LYS A 349 26.68 -3.23 -3.33
N THR A 350 26.02 -2.59 -2.36
CA THR A 350 25.80 -3.16 -1.01
C THR A 350 24.31 -3.47 -0.75
N PRO A 351 23.93 -4.62 -0.17
CA PRO A 351 22.53 -4.94 0.12
C PRO A 351 21.98 -4.10 1.30
N PRO A 352 20.71 -3.64 1.23
CA PRO A 352 20.17 -2.56 2.07
C PRO A 352 19.61 -3.01 3.42
N VAL A 353 19.68 -2.12 4.43
CA VAL A 353 18.81 -2.13 5.63
C VAL A 353 18.49 -0.68 6.09
N TYR A 354 17.19 -0.42 6.32
CA TYR A 354 16.46 0.68 7.00
C TYR A 354 16.02 1.98 6.26
N MET A 355 14.82 2.44 6.68
CA MET A 355 13.95 3.55 6.23
C MET A 355 14.01 4.75 7.20
N GLU A 356 13.53 5.91 6.71
CA GLU A 356 13.38 7.22 7.38
C GLU A 356 14.68 7.87 7.90
N GLU A 357 15.32 8.68 7.06
CA GLU A 357 16.24 9.70 7.58
C GLU A 357 15.51 11.04 7.71
N GLU A 358 15.02 11.32 8.93
CA GLU A 358 14.76 12.69 9.38
C GLU A 358 16.10 13.41 9.49
N SER A 359 16.43 14.28 8.53
CA SER A 359 17.56 15.19 8.70
C SER A 359 17.17 16.27 9.72
N THR A 360 17.53 16.06 10.99
CA THR A 360 17.38 17.06 12.04
C THR A 360 18.58 18.00 11.99
N LEU A 361 18.42 19.20 11.42
CA LEU A 361 19.43 20.25 11.52
C LEU A 361 19.43 20.75 12.96
N ILE A 362 20.54 20.73 13.68
CA ILE A 362 20.69 21.45 14.95
C ILE A 362 21.55 22.68 14.67
N VAL A 363 20.92 23.86 14.61
CA VAL A 363 21.61 25.15 14.44
C VAL A 363 22.14 25.57 15.81
N SER A 364 23.33 25.09 16.18
CA SER A 364 24.02 25.55 17.39
C SER A 364 24.71 26.89 17.14
N GLY A 365 24.26 27.95 17.80
CA GLY A 365 25.02 29.19 17.87
C GLY A 365 26.05 29.11 19.00
N GLY A 366 27.34 28.97 18.67
CA GLY A 366 28.40 29.24 19.64
C GLY A 366 29.64 28.34 19.58
N SER A 367 30.78 29.00 19.38
CA SER A 367 32.15 28.51 19.35
C SER A 367 32.57 27.61 20.53
N GLY A 368 33.12 26.42 20.23
CA GLY A 368 33.81 25.58 21.20
C GLY A 368 34.63 24.46 20.55
N SER A 369 35.95 24.48 20.77
CA SER A 369 36.92 23.54 20.18
C SER A 369 36.83 22.11 20.74
N GLY A 370 36.73 21.14 19.82
CA GLY A 370 37.52 19.90 19.79
C GLY A 370 37.27 18.81 20.82
N VAL A 371 36.63 17.70 20.39
CA VAL A 371 36.96 16.32 20.84
C VAL A 371 36.66 15.34 19.71
N SER A 372 37.62 14.46 19.41
CA SER A 372 37.51 13.34 18.47
C SER A 372 37.11 12.04 19.17
N GLY A 373 36.24 11.23 18.55
CA GLY A 373 36.17 9.78 18.79
C GLY A 373 34.78 9.21 19.06
N SER A 374 34.36 8.29 18.18
CA SER A 374 33.09 7.53 18.15
C SER A 374 31.85 8.33 17.75
N GLN A 375 31.12 7.82 16.75
CA GLN A 375 29.80 8.30 16.35
C GLN A 375 28.80 8.03 17.49
N ALA A 376 28.81 8.89 18.50
CA ALA A 376 27.73 8.97 19.46
C ALA A 376 26.50 9.52 18.74
N THR A 377 25.38 8.82 18.81
CA THR A 377 24.08 9.24 18.27
C THR A 377 23.53 10.52 18.90
N GLY A 378 24.30 11.18 19.79
CA GLY A 378 23.98 12.48 20.36
C GLY A 378 22.73 12.46 21.25
N LEU A 379 22.19 11.28 21.56
CA LEU A 379 20.95 11.12 22.31
C LEU A 379 21.18 11.41 23.79
N GLY A 380 22.39 11.15 24.29
CA GLY A 380 22.69 11.19 25.71
C GLY A 380 22.08 9.97 26.41
N CYS A 381 22.82 9.42 27.37
CA CYS A 381 22.40 8.27 28.18
C CYS A 381 22.34 6.92 27.45
N GLU A 382 22.94 6.76 26.26
CA GLU A 382 22.90 5.51 25.49
C GLU A 382 23.46 4.29 26.24
N ASP A 383 24.35 4.52 27.22
CA ASP A 383 24.95 3.49 28.07
C ASP A 383 24.04 2.98 29.19
N LYS A 384 22.83 3.54 29.34
CA LYS A 384 21.95 3.27 30.48
C LYS A 384 20.97 2.12 30.31
N CYS A 385 20.69 1.68 29.09
CA CYS A 385 20.06 0.38 28.87
C CYS A 385 21.19 -0.66 28.73
N PRO A 386 21.51 -1.46 29.76
CA PRO A 386 22.64 -2.39 29.74
C PRO A 386 22.55 -3.45 28.64
N TYR A 387 21.36 -3.65 28.07
CA TYR A 387 21.18 -4.48 26.89
C TYR A 387 20.73 -3.67 25.67
N ASP A 388 21.64 -3.55 24.71
CA ASP A 388 21.41 -2.98 23.38
C ASP A 388 20.88 -4.07 22.45
N PHE A 389 19.56 -4.29 22.50
CA PHE A 389 18.87 -5.37 21.80
C PHE A 389 18.28 -4.95 20.44
N ARG A 390 18.95 -4.05 19.71
CA ARG A 390 18.50 -3.60 18.37
C ARG A 390 18.33 -4.72 17.33
N LYS A 391 18.72 -5.97 17.61
CA LYS A 391 18.60 -7.09 16.66
C LYS A 391 18.01 -8.42 17.18
N ASP A 392 18.05 -8.75 18.46
CA ASP A 392 17.85 -10.16 18.87
C ASP A 392 16.64 -10.46 19.79
N PHE A 393 16.17 -9.50 20.60
CA PHE A 393 15.19 -9.77 21.67
C PHE A 393 13.80 -10.20 21.17
N TRP A 394 13.37 -9.66 20.03
CA TRP A 394 12.08 -10.01 19.41
C TRP A 394 12.18 -11.09 18.33
N ILE A 395 13.40 -11.49 17.95
CA ILE A 395 13.62 -12.51 16.92
C ILE A 395 13.65 -13.90 17.56
N ASP A 396 14.17 -14.01 18.80
CA ASP A 396 14.30 -15.28 19.50
C ASP A 396 13.55 -15.30 20.86
N PRO A 397 12.39 -15.97 20.93
CA PRO A 397 11.65 -16.17 22.19
C PRO A 397 12.48 -16.77 23.33
N MET A 398 13.53 -17.56 23.01
CA MET A 398 14.42 -18.13 24.02
C MET A 398 15.29 -17.06 24.69
N THR A 399 15.78 -16.09 23.93
CA THR A 399 16.58 -14.97 24.44
C THR A 399 15.75 -14.11 25.40
N GLN A 400 14.50 -13.82 25.02
CA GLN A 400 13.55 -13.13 25.90
C GLN A 400 13.26 -13.95 27.17
N ALA A 401 13.06 -15.26 27.05
CA ALA A 401 12.83 -16.14 28.19
C ALA A 401 14.02 -16.12 29.17
N ARG A 402 15.25 -16.23 28.67
CA ARG A 402 16.48 -16.14 29.48
C ARG A 402 16.64 -14.79 30.17
N PHE A 403 16.21 -13.71 29.52
CA PHE A 403 16.19 -12.39 30.13
C PHE A 403 15.21 -12.35 31.31
N MET A 404 14.02 -12.95 31.16
CA MET A 404 13.06 -13.06 32.25
C MET A 404 13.52 -14.01 33.36
N ASP A 405 14.40 -14.99 33.11
CA ASP A 405 15.00 -15.80 34.17
C ASP A 405 15.81 -14.96 35.18
N LEU A 406 16.42 -13.86 34.74
CA LEU A 406 17.20 -12.97 35.61
C LEU A 406 16.33 -12.34 36.71
N THR A 407 15.04 -12.14 36.43
CA THR A 407 14.04 -11.65 37.39
C THR A 407 13.83 -12.66 38.52
N VAL A 408 13.68 -13.93 38.15
CA VAL A 408 13.36 -15.05 39.04
C VAL A 408 14.57 -15.50 39.87
N THR A 409 15.76 -15.47 39.26
CA THR A 409 17.00 -15.92 39.91
C THR A 409 17.53 -14.93 40.96
N GLY A 410 16.82 -13.82 41.20
CA GLY A 410 17.09 -12.88 42.29
C GLY A 410 18.17 -11.85 41.96
N GLU A 411 18.29 -11.42 40.69
CA GLU A 411 19.12 -10.26 40.36
C GLU A 411 18.61 -9.02 41.11
N THR A 412 19.37 -8.57 42.11
CA THR A 412 18.97 -7.45 42.97
C THR A 412 19.06 -6.09 42.27
N ASP A 413 19.84 -6.00 41.18
CA ASP A 413 19.95 -4.78 40.40
C ASP A 413 18.96 -4.78 39.23
N THR A 414 17.76 -4.26 39.49
CA THR A 414 16.67 -4.18 38.50
C THR A 414 17.01 -3.31 37.29
N LYS A 415 18.07 -2.49 37.35
CA LYS A 415 18.56 -1.72 36.19
C LYS A 415 19.17 -2.62 35.13
N LYS A 416 19.71 -3.79 35.51
CA LYS A 416 20.18 -4.79 34.54
C LYS A 416 19.04 -5.39 33.73
N LEU A 417 17.81 -5.26 34.19
CA LEU A 417 16.62 -5.72 33.47
C LEU A 417 16.05 -4.65 32.53
N ASP A 418 16.75 -3.53 32.37
CA ASP A 418 16.39 -2.48 31.41
C ASP A 418 16.98 -2.80 30.03
N TYR A 419 16.13 -2.83 29.01
CA TYR A 419 16.53 -3.00 27.62
C TYR A 419 16.03 -1.86 26.75
N PHE A 420 16.80 -1.51 25.72
CA PHE A 420 16.46 -0.39 24.82
C PHE A 420 15.13 -0.62 24.10
N ASP A 421 14.20 0.33 24.23
CA ASP A 421 12.91 0.32 23.53
C ASP A 421 12.93 1.36 22.41
N GLU A 422 13.31 0.92 21.20
CA GLU A 422 13.54 1.80 20.05
C GLU A 422 12.30 2.60 19.65
N GLU A 423 11.14 1.94 19.61
CA GLU A 423 9.87 2.54 19.20
C GLU A 423 9.51 3.72 20.10
N ILE A 424 9.55 3.51 21.42
CA ILE A 424 9.25 4.54 22.40
C ILE A 424 10.36 5.60 22.47
N THR A 425 11.61 5.18 22.36
CA THR A 425 12.75 6.10 22.37
C THR A 425 12.67 7.07 21.20
N GLY A 426 12.26 6.60 20.02
CA GLY A 426 11.98 7.45 18.85
C GLY A 426 10.96 8.56 19.13
N VAL A 427 9.96 8.32 20.00
CA VAL A 427 8.96 9.33 20.39
C VAL A 427 9.57 10.42 21.27
N ILE A 428 10.42 10.06 22.24
CA ILE A 428 10.96 11.06 23.18
C ILE A 428 12.14 11.83 22.61
N ILE A 429 12.95 11.24 21.72
CA ILE A 429 14.09 11.91 21.08
C ILE A 429 13.64 13.11 20.25
N GLN A 430 12.37 13.12 19.81
CA GLN A 430 11.77 14.28 19.15
C GLN A 430 11.72 15.53 20.04
N LYS A 431 11.72 15.34 21.35
CA LYS A 431 11.39 16.38 22.33
C LYS A 431 12.41 16.50 23.45
N THR A 432 13.32 15.56 23.65
CA THR A 432 14.36 15.63 24.68
C THR A 432 15.56 14.76 24.32
N LYS A 433 16.71 15.02 24.95
CA LYS A 433 17.90 14.17 24.85
C LYS A 433 17.76 13.06 25.88
N GLY A 434 17.47 11.84 25.44
CA GLY A 434 17.37 10.68 26.31
C GLY A 434 16.93 9.43 25.59
N ILE A 435 16.88 8.33 26.34
CA ILE A 435 16.42 7.03 25.87
C ILE A 435 15.34 6.48 26.79
N VAL A 436 14.50 5.58 26.28
CA VAL A 436 13.60 4.78 27.09
C VAL A 436 14.05 3.34 27.06
N CYS A 437 14.22 2.78 28.25
CA CYS A 437 14.36 1.37 28.43
C CYS A 437 13.05 0.75 28.88
N SER A 438 12.77 -0.43 28.37
CA SER A 438 11.73 -1.30 28.86
C SER A 438 12.27 -2.27 29.89
N ASN A 439 11.40 -2.73 30.80
CA ASN A 439 11.77 -3.61 31.89
C ASN A 439 10.68 -4.68 32.09
N MET A 440 11.11 -5.94 32.20
CA MET A 440 10.23 -7.12 32.25
C MET A 440 10.28 -7.84 33.61
N GLU A 441 10.79 -7.18 34.65
CA GLU A 441 10.89 -7.71 36.02
C GLU A 441 9.58 -8.33 36.49
N LEU A 442 8.52 -7.53 36.51
CA LEU A 442 7.21 -7.98 36.97
C LEU A 442 6.58 -9.03 36.06
N VAL A 443 6.93 -9.04 34.77
CA VAL A 443 6.44 -10.03 33.81
C VAL A 443 7.03 -11.40 34.17
N GLY A 444 8.35 -11.48 34.34
CA GLY A 444 9.04 -12.71 34.71
C GLY A 444 8.61 -13.25 36.08
N ASP A 445 8.47 -12.38 37.08
CA ASP A 445 7.98 -12.74 38.41
C ASP A 445 6.56 -13.31 38.37
N ALA A 446 5.65 -12.66 37.64
CA ALA A 446 4.28 -13.12 37.52
C ALA A 446 4.17 -14.45 36.76
N MET A 447 5.01 -14.65 35.73
CA MET A 447 5.13 -15.94 35.04
C MET A 447 5.62 -17.02 36.00
N HIS A 448 6.65 -16.77 36.80
CA HIS A 448 7.20 -17.74 37.75
C HIS A 448 6.23 -18.07 38.89
N LYS A 449 5.42 -17.10 39.30
CA LYS A 449 4.35 -17.32 40.29
C LYS A 449 3.23 -18.21 39.73
N ALA A 450 2.93 -18.08 38.43
CA ALA A 450 1.94 -18.92 37.76
C ALA A 450 2.48 -20.32 37.45
N ASP A 451 3.78 -20.45 37.16
CA ASP A 451 4.48 -21.71 36.94
C ASP A 451 5.88 -21.67 37.55
N PRO A 452 6.23 -22.57 38.50
CA PRO A 452 7.50 -22.51 39.23
C PRO A 452 8.74 -22.85 38.39
N ARG A 453 8.60 -23.11 37.09
CA ARG A 453 9.75 -23.20 36.18
C ARG A 453 10.30 -21.81 35.88
N LEU A 454 11.59 -21.74 35.54
CA LEU A 454 12.14 -20.53 34.93
C LEU A 454 11.50 -20.31 33.55
N PRO A 455 11.25 -19.06 33.11
CA PRO A 455 10.72 -18.78 31.77
C PRO A 455 11.44 -19.53 30.64
N SER A 456 12.77 -19.65 30.67
CA SER A 456 13.52 -20.44 29.66
C SER A 456 13.26 -21.95 29.75
N ALA A 457 13.11 -22.49 30.95
CA ALA A 457 12.73 -23.88 31.15
C ALA A 457 11.26 -24.12 30.74
N LEU A 458 10.40 -23.13 30.95
CA LEU A 458 9.00 -23.18 30.58
C LEU A 458 8.84 -23.22 29.05
N ILE A 459 9.51 -22.34 28.30
CA ILE A 459 9.41 -22.34 26.83
C ILE A 459 9.95 -23.64 26.21
N MET A 460 10.99 -24.26 26.81
CA MET A 460 11.50 -25.56 26.37
C MET A 460 10.52 -26.71 26.65
N ALA A 461 9.80 -26.64 27.77
CA ALA A 461 8.92 -27.71 28.21
C ALA A 461 7.51 -27.60 27.61
N ASN A 462 6.98 -26.39 27.48
CA ASN A 462 5.66 -26.10 26.95
C ASN A 462 5.62 -24.67 26.38
N ARG A 463 5.87 -24.56 25.06
CA ARG A 463 5.89 -23.28 24.36
C ARG A 463 4.55 -22.55 24.43
N ASP A 464 3.43 -23.25 24.26
CA ASP A 464 2.10 -22.62 24.26
C ASP A 464 1.77 -21.98 25.62
N LEU A 465 2.07 -22.68 26.71
CA LEU A 465 1.89 -22.14 28.06
C LEU A 465 2.83 -20.97 28.36
N TYR A 466 4.08 -21.03 27.87
CA TYR A 466 5.00 -19.88 27.95
C TYR A 466 4.41 -18.65 27.26
N GLU A 467 3.94 -18.81 26.03
CA GLU A 467 3.34 -17.73 25.24
C GLU A 467 2.07 -17.17 25.91
N GLU A 468 1.20 -18.05 26.43
CA GLU A 468 0.01 -17.66 27.19
C GLU A 468 0.38 -16.82 28.43
N LEU A 469 1.27 -17.34 29.29
CA LEU A 469 1.67 -16.65 30.51
C LEU A 469 2.44 -15.36 30.22
N ARG A 470 3.29 -15.34 29.20
CA ARG A 470 3.98 -14.12 28.77
C ARG A 470 2.98 -13.06 28.33
N ASN A 471 2.07 -13.41 27.41
CA ASN A 471 1.10 -12.47 26.86
C ASN A 471 0.13 -11.97 27.93
N LYS A 472 -0.29 -12.85 28.85
CA LYS A 472 -1.11 -12.48 30.00
C LYS A 472 -0.42 -11.49 30.93
N ASN A 473 0.89 -11.62 31.14
CA ASN A 473 1.61 -10.78 32.09
C ASN A 473 2.34 -9.59 31.44
N LEU A 474 2.32 -9.46 30.11
CA LEU A 474 3.03 -8.41 29.37
C LEU A 474 2.58 -6.98 29.75
N LEU A 475 1.36 -6.84 30.27
CA LEU A 475 0.83 -5.59 30.84
C LEU A 475 1.61 -5.09 32.06
N LEU A 476 2.38 -5.95 32.72
CA LEU A 476 3.25 -5.58 33.84
C LEU A 476 4.61 -5.04 33.37
N LYS A 477 4.85 -4.96 32.04
CA LYS A 477 6.06 -4.37 31.46
C LYS A 477 6.16 -2.90 31.90
N ARG A 478 7.33 -2.48 32.37
CA ARG A 478 7.60 -1.10 32.81
C ARG A 478 8.45 -0.36 31.80
N PHE A 479 8.31 0.96 31.78
CA PHE A 479 9.11 1.87 30.96
C PHE A 479 9.86 2.85 31.85
N PHE A 480 11.16 2.97 31.61
CA PHE A 480 12.06 3.85 32.32
C PHE A 480 12.73 4.81 31.34
N ALA A 481 12.59 6.12 31.58
CA ALA A 481 13.34 7.11 30.82
C ALA A 481 14.67 7.42 31.49
N TYR A 482 15.68 7.68 30.66
CA TYR A 482 16.99 8.18 31.02
C TYR A 482 17.22 9.44 30.21
N THR A 483 16.97 10.60 30.81
CA THR A 483 17.08 11.90 30.13
C THR A 483 18.34 12.64 30.56
N ALA A 484 19.03 13.21 29.58
CA ALA A 484 20.19 14.06 29.81
C ALA A 484 19.76 15.38 30.50
N PRO A 485 20.65 16.01 31.29
CA PRO A 485 22.05 15.64 31.50
C PRO A 485 22.30 14.61 32.60
N SER A 486 21.36 14.40 33.52
CA SER A 486 21.59 13.53 34.69
C SER A 486 21.61 12.04 34.33
N CYS A 487 20.90 11.65 33.27
CA CYS A 487 20.69 10.26 32.91
C CYS A 487 20.17 9.42 34.09
N GLU A 488 19.38 10.04 34.96
CA GLU A 488 18.77 9.34 36.08
C GLU A 488 17.61 8.48 35.60
N ARG A 489 17.57 7.24 36.11
CA ARG A 489 16.51 6.28 35.81
C ARG A 489 15.19 6.76 36.42
N LYS A 490 14.22 7.12 35.60
CA LYS A 490 12.87 7.51 36.05
C LYS A 490 11.84 6.54 35.51
N LEU A 491 11.03 5.94 36.39
CA LEU A 491 9.85 5.18 35.96
C LEU A 491 8.89 6.17 35.29
N ILE A 492 8.63 5.98 34.01
CA ILE A 492 7.73 6.85 33.24
C ILE A 492 6.35 6.23 33.06
N GLY A 493 6.21 4.90 33.19
CA GLY A 493 4.92 4.22 33.11
C GLY A 493 5.03 2.70 33.12
N GLU A 494 3.88 2.04 33.11
CA GLU A 494 3.73 0.60 32.86
C GLU A 494 2.94 0.41 31.56
N ARG A 495 3.03 -0.75 30.91
CA ARG A 495 2.30 -1.05 29.68
C ARG A 495 0.80 -1.13 29.97
N THR A 496 0.12 -0.01 29.78
CA THR A 496 -1.34 0.01 29.71
C THR A 496 -1.76 -0.64 28.40
N VAL A 497 -2.60 -1.66 28.46
CA VAL A 497 -3.15 -2.30 27.27
C VAL A 497 -4.13 -1.31 26.62
N CYS A 498 -3.92 -1.03 25.34
CA CYS A 498 -4.84 -0.21 24.59
C CYS A 498 -5.90 -1.15 23.99
N GLY A 499 -7.15 -1.04 24.45
CA GLY A 499 -8.32 -1.47 23.70
C GLY A 499 -8.29 -0.79 22.34
N CYS A 500 -8.25 -1.55 21.27
CA CYS A 500 -8.15 -1.01 19.91
C CYS A 500 -9.02 -1.86 18.97
N PHE A 501 -9.52 -1.23 17.93
CA PHE A 501 -10.22 -1.84 16.81
C PHE A 501 -9.23 -2.34 15.75
N ALA A 502 -9.61 -3.35 14.98
CA ALA A 502 -8.91 -3.70 13.74
C ALA A 502 -8.98 -2.54 12.73
N GLU A 503 -7.94 -2.33 11.92
CA GLU A 503 -7.84 -1.19 10.99
C GLU A 503 -9.02 -1.01 10.02
N ASP A 504 -9.64 -2.11 9.58
CA ASP A 504 -10.76 -2.09 8.64
C ASP A 504 -12.13 -1.97 9.34
N THR A 505 -12.16 -1.74 10.65
CA THR A 505 -13.41 -1.61 11.40
C THR A 505 -14.16 -0.36 10.95
N LEU A 506 -15.39 -0.55 10.48
CA LEU A 506 -16.26 0.53 10.02
C LEU A 506 -16.93 1.24 11.21
N ILE A 507 -16.74 2.55 11.32
CA ILE A 507 -17.37 3.43 12.31
C ILE A 507 -18.50 4.22 11.65
N LEU A 508 -19.63 4.34 12.33
CA LEU A 508 -20.74 5.17 11.89
C LEU A 508 -20.43 6.66 12.10
N MET A 509 -20.38 7.40 10.99
CA MET A 509 -20.08 8.83 10.95
C MET A 509 -21.32 9.66 11.26
N GLY A 510 -21.12 10.93 11.61
CA GLY A 510 -22.21 11.87 11.96
C GLY A 510 -23.19 12.14 10.81
N ASP A 511 -22.76 11.97 9.56
CA ASP A 511 -23.59 12.08 8.36
C ASP A 511 -24.37 10.78 8.02
N GLY A 512 -24.20 9.73 8.82
CA GLY A 512 -24.82 8.42 8.63
C GLY A 512 -24.07 7.50 7.67
N SER A 513 -22.93 7.94 7.10
CA SER A 513 -22.03 7.07 6.35
C SER A 513 -21.20 6.18 7.28
N GLU A 514 -20.56 5.15 6.73
CA GLU A 514 -19.59 4.34 7.46
C GLU A 514 -18.18 4.62 6.91
N LYS A 515 -17.21 4.79 7.80
CA LYS A 515 -15.81 5.02 7.46
C LYS A 515 -14.92 4.04 8.22
N ALA A 516 -13.89 3.48 7.58
CA ALA A 516 -12.92 2.64 8.28
C ALA A 516 -12.16 3.47 9.31
N ILE A 517 -11.88 2.89 10.49
CA ILE A 517 -11.25 3.61 11.58
C ILE A 517 -9.87 4.16 11.24
N ARG A 518 -9.12 3.49 10.35
CA ARG A 518 -7.82 3.98 9.86
C ARG A 518 -7.90 5.28 9.06
N ASP A 519 -9.07 5.60 8.52
CA ASP A 519 -9.31 6.79 7.71
C ASP A 519 -9.94 7.94 8.52
N ILE A 520 -10.18 7.73 9.82
CA ILE A 520 -10.74 8.73 10.74
C ILE A 520 -9.61 9.58 11.30
N THR A 521 -9.79 10.89 11.26
CA THR A 521 -8.82 11.85 11.80
C THR A 521 -9.41 12.71 12.92
N GLU A 522 -8.55 13.40 13.67
CA GLU A 522 -8.99 14.41 14.65
C GLU A 522 -9.88 15.46 13.97
N GLY A 523 -10.98 15.82 14.63
CA GLY A 523 -11.98 16.74 14.09
C GLY A 523 -13.09 16.08 13.26
N ASP A 524 -12.92 14.82 12.82
CA ASP A 524 -14.01 14.09 12.15
C ASP A 524 -15.21 13.94 13.09
N GLU A 525 -16.41 13.92 12.51
CA GLU A 525 -17.66 13.83 13.25
C GLU A 525 -18.22 12.40 13.18
N VAL A 526 -18.42 11.77 14.34
CA VAL A 526 -19.01 10.43 14.46
C VAL A 526 -20.37 10.48 15.14
N GLN A 527 -21.22 9.50 14.87
CA GLN A 527 -22.50 9.39 15.56
C GLN A 527 -22.33 8.59 16.84
N ASN A 528 -22.63 9.20 17.99
CA ASN A 528 -22.77 8.48 19.24
C ASN A 528 -24.11 7.73 19.23
N PRO A 529 -24.11 6.39 19.20
CA PRO A 529 -25.33 5.62 19.09
C PRO A 529 -26.17 5.66 20.36
N LEU A 530 -25.58 5.88 21.54
CA LEU A 530 -26.31 5.90 22.80
C LEU A 530 -27.16 7.17 22.97
N THR A 531 -26.59 8.31 22.59
CA THR A 531 -27.23 9.64 22.75
C THR A 531 -27.87 10.14 21.46
N GLY A 532 -27.53 9.57 20.31
CA GLY A 532 -27.93 10.03 18.98
C GLY A 532 -27.25 11.33 18.53
N LYS A 533 -26.31 11.87 19.33
CA LYS A 533 -25.61 13.12 19.01
C LYS A 533 -24.44 12.87 18.09
N ILE A 534 -24.13 13.88 17.27
CA ILE A 534 -22.87 13.95 16.54
C ILE A 534 -21.79 14.46 17.49
N GLN A 535 -20.65 13.78 17.52
CA GLN A 535 -19.50 14.15 18.35
C GLN A 535 -18.23 14.20 17.51
N SER A 536 -17.43 15.22 17.74
CA SER A 536 -16.12 15.34 17.11
C SER A 536 -15.12 14.39 17.76
N VAL A 537 -14.24 13.81 16.95
CA VAL A 537 -13.10 13.03 17.40
C VAL A 537 -12.06 13.99 17.98
N LYS A 538 -11.77 13.82 19.28
CA LYS A 538 -10.76 14.59 20.02
C LYS A 538 -9.35 14.15 19.66
N ARG A 539 -9.13 12.84 19.49
CA ARG A 539 -7.84 12.28 19.06
C ARG A 539 -7.99 10.85 18.55
N VAL A 540 -7.02 10.41 17.76
CA VAL A 540 -6.88 9.03 17.26
C VAL A 540 -5.54 8.45 17.73
N VAL A 541 -5.51 7.17 18.06
CA VAL A 541 -4.30 6.40 18.41
C VAL A 541 -4.23 5.16 17.52
N ALA A 542 -3.02 4.81 17.10
CA ALA A 542 -2.78 3.64 16.27
C ALA A 542 -1.44 3.01 16.64
N GLY A 543 -1.33 1.69 16.48
CA GLY A 543 -0.07 0.98 16.70
C GLY A 543 -0.15 -0.48 16.31
N PRO A 544 1.00 -1.13 16.01
CA PRO A 544 1.05 -2.56 15.77
C PRO A 544 0.77 -3.34 17.07
N GLU A 545 -0.15 -4.29 17.03
CA GLU A 545 -0.46 -5.14 18.18
C GLU A 545 -0.29 -6.63 17.88
N LYS A 546 0.68 -7.26 18.55
CA LYS A 546 0.97 -8.70 18.48
C LYS A 546 0.22 -9.48 19.57
N ILE A 547 -1.05 -9.15 19.80
CA ILE A 547 -1.90 -9.85 20.78
C ILE A 547 -3.14 -10.42 20.09
N PRO A 548 -3.73 -11.52 20.61
CA PRO A 548 -4.98 -12.04 20.09
C PRO A 548 -6.08 -10.98 20.12
N MET A 549 -6.84 -10.90 19.04
CA MET A 549 -8.04 -10.06 18.96
C MET A 549 -9.27 -10.87 19.37
N TYR A 550 -10.35 -10.18 19.70
CA TYR A 550 -11.66 -10.73 20.06
C TYR A 550 -12.66 -10.31 19.02
N ARG A 551 -13.25 -11.30 18.34
CA ARG A 551 -14.38 -11.11 17.45
C ARG A 551 -15.65 -11.25 18.26
N VAL A 552 -16.41 -10.15 18.37
CA VAL A 552 -17.74 -10.16 18.98
C VAL A 552 -18.77 -10.11 17.85
N LEU A 553 -19.63 -11.13 17.79
CA LEU A 553 -20.67 -11.26 16.79
C LEU A 553 -22.06 -11.10 17.43
N THR A 554 -22.90 -10.28 16.82
CA THR A 554 -24.32 -10.13 17.16
C THR A 554 -25.19 -10.38 15.94
N ALA A 555 -26.51 -10.38 16.14
CA ALA A 555 -27.46 -10.51 15.04
C ALA A 555 -27.40 -9.36 14.01
N ILE A 556 -26.82 -8.21 14.35
CA ILE A 556 -26.82 -7.02 13.48
C ILE A 556 -25.43 -6.59 13.01
N GLY A 557 -24.37 -7.20 13.53
CA GLY A 557 -23.01 -6.74 13.24
C GLY A 557 -21.93 -7.57 13.91
N SER A 558 -20.69 -7.31 13.50
CA SER A 558 -19.50 -7.93 14.06
C SER A 558 -18.39 -6.90 14.17
N VAL A 559 -17.67 -6.93 15.30
CA VAL A 559 -16.51 -6.08 15.52
C VAL A 559 -15.33 -6.94 15.97
N LEU A 560 -14.14 -6.58 15.48
CA LEU A 560 -12.88 -7.22 15.85
C LEU A 560 -12.05 -6.20 16.65
N VAL A 561 -11.81 -6.50 17.92
CA VAL A 561 -11.17 -5.57 18.87
C VAL A 561 -10.12 -6.27 19.71
N THR A 562 -9.28 -5.54 20.40
CA THR A 562 -8.32 -6.11 21.34
C THR A 562 -8.98 -6.42 22.68
N ARG A 563 -8.29 -7.20 23.50
CA ARG A 563 -8.80 -7.79 24.74
C ARG A 563 -9.49 -6.81 25.71
N GLN A 564 -8.99 -5.57 25.80
CA GLN A 564 -9.49 -4.58 26.76
C GLN A 564 -10.53 -3.60 26.19
N HIS A 565 -10.96 -3.80 24.95
CA HIS A 565 -11.89 -2.88 24.32
C HIS A 565 -13.25 -2.87 25.05
N PRO A 566 -13.80 -1.69 25.40
CA PRO A 566 -15.01 -1.60 26.21
C PRO A 566 -16.30 -1.83 25.40
N PHE A 567 -17.26 -2.52 26.02
CA PHE A 567 -18.62 -2.76 25.52
C PHE A 567 -19.65 -2.37 26.57
N LEU A 568 -20.75 -1.76 26.14
CA LEU A 568 -21.88 -1.46 27.02
C LEU A 568 -22.79 -2.68 27.15
N THR A 569 -22.89 -3.23 28.36
CA THR A 569 -23.84 -4.29 28.71
C THR A 569 -24.87 -3.81 29.74
N ARG A 570 -25.88 -4.63 30.04
CA ARG A 570 -26.83 -4.33 31.14
C ARG A 570 -26.19 -4.24 32.52
N ARG A 571 -25.01 -4.83 32.71
CA ARG A 571 -24.24 -4.76 33.95
C ARG A 571 -23.25 -3.58 33.99
N GLY A 572 -23.30 -2.72 32.96
CA GLY A 572 -22.39 -1.59 32.77
C GLY A 572 -21.37 -1.82 31.68
N SER A 573 -20.39 -0.92 31.57
CA SER A 573 -19.29 -1.06 30.62
C SER A 573 -18.31 -2.13 31.09
N VAL A 574 -17.98 -3.08 30.22
CA VAL A 574 -17.09 -4.22 30.50
C VAL A 574 -16.11 -4.38 29.34
N THR A 575 -14.97 -5.01 29.58
CA THR A 575 -13.98 -5.26 28.51
C THR A 575 -14.38 -6.44 27.62
N ALA A 576 -13.78 -6.55 26.43
CA ALA A 576 -14.01 -7.67 25.51
C ALA A 576 -13.73 -9.04 26.14
N GLU A 577 -12.71 -9.15 26.99
CA GLU A 577 -12.41 -10.36 27.77
C GLU A 577 -13.50 -10.69 28.79
N ASP A 578 -14.07 -9.66 29.43
CA ASP A 578 -15.04 -9.83 30.51
C ASP A 578 -16.48 -10.03 30.00
N LEU A 579 -16.66 -10.00 28.67
CA LEU A 579 -17.93 -10.32 28.03
C LEU A 579 -18.23 -11.80 28.18
N ARG A 580 -19.50 -12.09 28.45
CA ARG A 580 -20.01 -13.46 28.53
C ARG A 580 -21.04 -13.68 27.44
N ALA A 581 -21.18 -14.92 26.97
CA ALA A 581 -22.14 -15.25 25.90
C ALA A 581 -23.60 -14.95 26.30
N ASP A 582 -23.91 -14.91 27.60
CA ASP A 582 -25.23 -14.54 28.14
C ASP A 582 -25.39 -13.03 28.41
N ASP A 583 -24.35 -12.22 28.19
CA ASP A 583 -24.47 -10.77 28.25
C ASP A 583 -25.33 -10.27 27.07
N LEU A 584 -26.12 -9.22 27.35
CA LEU A 584 -26.75 -8.44 26.31
C LEU A 584 -25.94 -7.18 26.10
N ILE A 585 -25.50 -6.94 24.86
CA ILE A 585 -24.74 -5.75 24.49
C ILE A 585 -25.64 -4.74 23.79
N ALA A 586 -25.39 -3.46 24.02
CA ALA A 586 -26.08 -2.41 23.29
C ALA A 586 -25.69 -2.47 21.80
N THR A 587 -26.66 -2.30 20.92
CA THR A 587 -26.45 -2.36 19.47
C THR A 587 -27.20 -1.21 18.81
N GLY A 588 -26.52 -0.39 18.02
CA GLY A 588 -27.16 0.66 17.23
C GLY A 588 -27.70 1.86 18.02
N SER A 589 -28.36 2.77 17.29
CA SER A 589 -28.89 4.06 17.79
C SER A 589 -30.24 3.98 18.51
N ASP A 590 -30.83 2.78 18.60
CA ASP A 590 -32.13 2.54 19.21
C ASP A 590 -32.06 2.08 20.68
N ASN A 591 -30.86 2.07 21.26
CA ASN A 591 -30.57 1.60 22.62
C ASN A 591 -31.10 0.19 22.92
N GLN A 592 -31.23 -0.65 21.89
CA GLN A 592 -31.60 -2.04 22.08
C GLN A 592 -30.39 -2.85 22.55
N PHE A 593 -30.65 -3.71 23.54
CA PHE A 593 -29.70 -4.70 24.02
C PHE A 593 -29.99 -6.03 23.31
N LYS A 594 -28.98 -6.60 22.64
CA LYS A 594 -29.06 -7.85 21.88
C LYS A 594 -28.13 -8.90 22.44
N GLU A 595 -28.50 -10.16 22.21
CA GLU A 595 -27.69 -11.33 22.57
C GLU A 595 -26.41 -11.38 21.74
N ILE A 596 -25.33 -11.81 22.39
CA ILE A 596 -24.07 -12.12 21.71
C ILE A 596 -24.20 -13.51 21.10
N LEU A 597 -23.95 -13.61 19.79
CA LEU A 597 -24.00 -14.89 19.07
C LEU A 597 -22.71 -15.69 19.24
N SER A 598 -21.56 -15.02 19.20
CA SER A 598 -20.25 -15.62 19.50
C SER A 598 -19.25 -14.58 20.00
N ILE A 599 -18.30 -15.07 20.80
CA ILE A 599 -17.10 -14.34 21.23
C ILE A 599 -15.92 -15.25 20.90
N ASP A 600 -15.20 -14.94 19.83
CA ASP A 600 -14.11 -15.78 19.33
C ASP A 600 -12.77 -15.06 19.51
N SER A 601 -11.81 -15.69 20.19
CA SER A 601 -10.43 -15.21 20.18
C SER A 601 -9.78 -15.55 18.84
N VAL A 602 -9.30 -14.53 18.14
CA VAL A 602 -8.61 -14.63 16.85
C VAL A 602 -7.12 -14.44 17.13
N PRO A 603 -6.33 -15.53 17.16
CA PRO A 603 -4.89 -15.42 17.36
C PRO A 603 -4.25 -14.68 16.18
N TRP A 604 -3.21 -13.91 16.48
CA TRP A 604 -2.39 -13.29 15.43
C TRP A 604 -1.50 -14.35 14.78
N ASP A 605 -1.41 -14.28 13.45
CA ASP A 605 -0.53 -15.10 12.63
C ASP A 605 0.88 -14.49 12.63
N GLU A 606 1.77 -15.06 13.44
CA GLU A 606 3.16 -14.58 13.61
C GLU A 606 3.98 -14.57 12.30
N THR A 607 3.49 -15.23 11.24
CA THR A 607 4.14 -15.23 9.92
C THR A 607 3.86 -13.96 9.11
N LYS A 608 2.94 -13.10 9.58
CA LYS A 608 2.56 -11.84 8.95
C LYS A 608 3.03 -10.65 9.79
N PRO A 609 3.14 -9.45 9.20
CA PRO A 609 3.31 -8.23 9.98
C PRO A 609 2.26 -8.12 11.09
N ALA A 610 2.63 -7.49 12.21
CA ALA A 610 1.68 -7.22 13.28
C ALA A 610 0.52 -6.37 12.74
N PRO A 611 -0.75 -6.73 13.01
CA PRO A 611 -1.88 -5.94 12.57
C PRO A 611 -1.79 -4.56 13.22
N ILE A 612 -2.03 -3.52 12.43
CA ILE A 612 -2.21 -2.17 12.97
C ILE A 612 -3.62 -2.10 13.53
N VAL A 613 -3.71 -1.71 14.79
CA VAL A 613 -4.97 -1.48 15.48
C VAL A 613 -5.11 -0.01 15.79
N TRP A 614 -6.35 0.44 15.93
CA TRP A 614 -6.71 1.84 16.05
C TRP A 614 -7.68 2.06 17.19
N ASN A 615 -7.61 3.19 17.89
CA ASN A 615 -8.67 3.65 18.78
C ASN A 615 -8.82 5.16 18.64
N LEU A 616 -9.91 5.71 19.14
CA LEU A 616 -10.21 7.13 19.10
C LEU A 616 -10.78 7.57 20.44
N GLU A 617 -10.71 8.87 20.73
CA GLU A 617 -11.40 9.51 21.84
C GLU A 617 -12.33 10.57 21.29
N LEU A 618 -13.55 10.64 21.80
CA LEU A 618 -14.53 11.67 21.46
C LEU A 618 -14.36 12.90 22.35
N VAL A 619 -14.76 14.06 21.82
CA VAL A 619 -14.93 15.26 22.64
C VAL A 619 -16.16 15.06 23.53
N GLY A 620 -15.95 15.03 24.85
CA GLY A 620 -16.98 14.82 25.86
C GLY A 620 -16.50 15.23 27.26
N SER A 621 -17.45 15.24 28.19
CA SER A 621 -17.21 15.34 29.63
C SER A 621 -16.84 13.98 30.24
N ASP A 622 -16.63 13.90 31.55
CA ASP A 622 -16.31 12.62 32.21
C ASP A 622 -17.49 11.61 32.25
N ASP A 623 -18.59 11.87 31.55
CA ASP A 623 -19.75 10.98 31.44
C ASP A 623 -19.56 9.96 30.30
N PHE A 624 -19.55 8.67 30.65
CA PHE A 624 -19.46 7.56 29.68
C PHE A 624 -20.52 7.64 28.59
N SER A 625 -21.68 8.26 28.84
CA SER A 625 -22.72 8.37 27.82
C SER A 625 -22.27 9.13 26.57
N GLU A 626 -21.26 9.99 26.69
CA GLU A 626 -20.67 10.81 25.63
C GLU A 626 -19.47 10.13 24.93
N HIS A 627 -19.19 8.86 25.23
CA HIS A 627 -17.96 8.18 24.82
C HIS A 627 -18.21 6.82 24.16
N TYR A 628 -19.35 6.68 23.47
CA TYR A 628 -19.69 5.48 22.70
C TYR A 628 -19.67 5.76 21.20
N VAL A 629 -19.19 4.76 20.45
CA VAL A 629 -19.21 4.72 18.98
C VAL A 629 -19.86 3.44 18.49
N GLN A 630 -20.48 3.51 17.31
CA GLN A 630 -20.95 2.32 16.61
C GLN A 630 -19.86 1.83 15.66
N ALA A 631 -19.36 0.61 15.92
CA ALA A 631 -18.27 -0.03 15.19
C ALA A 631 -18.73 -1.40 14.66
N GLY A 632 -18.71 -1.60 13.34
CA GLY A 632 -19.17 -2.85 12.70
C GLY A 632 -20.61 -3.23 13.06
N GLY A 633 -21.47 -2.23 13.28
CA GLY A 633 -22.85 -2.41 13.74
C GLY A 633 -23.03 -2.65 15.25
N VAL A 634 -21.96 -2.66 16.04
CA VAL A 634 -21.99 -2.90 17.49
C VAL A 634 -21.64 -1.62 18.25
N MET A 635 -22.33 -1.32 19.36
CA MET A 635 -21.97 -0.19 20.21
C MET A 635 -20.78 -0.56 21.10
N THR A 636 -19.73 0.23 21.03
CA THR A 636 -18.49 0.05 21.79
C THR A 636 -18.05 1.37 22.40
N GLY A 637 -17.31 1.32 23.50
CA GLY A 637 -16.74 2.52 24.10
C GLY A 637 -15.49 2.97 23.35
N ASP A 638 -15.17 4.25 23.47
CA ASP A 638 -13.95 4.85 22.95
C ASP A 638 -12.76 4.70 23.94
N LEU A 639 -11.66 5.37 23.64
CA LEU A 639 -10.45 5.37 24.47
C LEU A 639 -10.69 5.91 25.90
N PHE A 640 -11.59 6.88 26.11
CA PHE A 640 -11.84 7.45 27.44
C PHE A 640 -12.47 6.42 28.38
N ILE A 641 -13.49 5.68 27.92
CA ILE A 641 -14.14 4.64 28.74
C ILE A 641 -13.13 3.58 29.12
N GLN A 642 -12.30 3.18 28.16
CA GLN A 642 -11.27 2.18 28.37
C GLN A 642 -10.23 2.63 29.41
N GLU A 643 -9.68 3.83 29.28
CA GLU A 643 -8.72 4.38 30.23
C GLU A 643 -9.33 4.47 31.64
N THR A 644 -10.63 4.76 31.73
CA THR A 644 -11.34 4.82 33.01
C THR A 644 -11.61 3.43 33.61
N LEU A 645 -11.87 2.42 32.78
CA LEU A 645 -12.01 1.03 33.24
C LEU A 645 -10.68 0.42 33.68
N GLY A 646 -9.57 0.73 32.99
CA GLY A 646 -8.24 0.23 33.32
C GLY A 646 -7.60 0.83 34.57
N LYS A 647 -8.15 1.93 35.10
CA LYS A 647 -7.73 2.56 36.37
C LYS A 647 -8.36 1.89 37.62
N LYS A 648 -9.29 0.95 37.44
CA LYS A 648 -9.91 0.17 38.53
C LYS A 648 -9.18 -1.14 38.74
#